data_AF-A0AAW4HBH7-F1
#
_entry.id   AF-A0AAW4HBH7-F1
#
_cell.length_a   1.000
_cell.length_b   1.000
_cell.length_c   1.000
_cell.angle_alpha   90.00
_cell.angle_beta   90.00
_cell.angle_gamma   90.00
#
_symmetry.space_group_name_H-M   'P 1'
#
loop_
_entity.id
_entity.type
_entity.pdbx_description
1 polymer ?
#
loop_
_entity_poly.entity_id
_entity_poly.type
_entity_poly.pdbx_seq_one_letter_code
_entity_poly.pdbx_strand_id
1 'polypeptide(L)'
;MKKKPLTLLIAGLLGSTAVWAQPELTLVQIGEKTVERLESIKAMAERGEGVFERDGERWITYKDVEYRLSYKNDIKFPFLPYQGGDDTPYRNVIDFVDESWEFMMYNGGFYLMSREFGVYESDEQGCFVEYIPAAHGSKNNDGSYAWERDVTYRTETNDCGDLVKPSLTSLTVSSVSDLGASFDWLGQNPSDKVTLTLTNLSDEEDARRYDAVSAGFFIGGLKPETQYEVALRSCNSVDCAEPQLVRFTTQASRVGFADEIPTPNHLQGSLEGGLGITQTHTSVAPNGNELTGQGHLDVIMNRDAMLLFTPSQGEEINQIRAEVLLDGEVVHSSLMLPPSALAASDQPDNGRMKVVFSHHAWSLPLQWNWMKPGLSLRLSDNLGREGVLSQGEIQFGGAPELVIQNIDMGMLIEPRNRNTMIQNLPTLAADYFQKIPASKLVMADYTPAHFPIVTMPNGVVYTDKSASTGGWHSGDMREAIGKAMVSIGINNANVGILTSAGYTQQYNRRFNHITAHTNVGVYTKKDTDLPQVVVHGGSGGGGIVTLEATTGNEWSHELGHNYGLGHWPYMASIHDMESGWGWDAFHQRFIGNLHWKGSVYTQQQGDDIVPPFKDAFRFLVDAQNGGEQEYVGTISRFTLEHPAQSRKAQRWMNSGFNLDSSSPSGYVQWDQATQRYQTVETDTPKPQQTGVPVVTLLGIYDPLNINPSQVYPPVYSNYGNVFELPQSEQGEFQPEGWQAVADLTPEQIASDVWQTLRINGEQQRVCKFTYQAANGDSAVFVGGVIPQTNRCGTGLDLQWHVNRDMQSAPADYELLSKYGVGAVTYAPTPEIGDVELCTLNKSGNDHDGAGFVVGSYCQQISGVMHKYGKTWRYAFRGTEVLRPNYQTQGQCQLDVEFANGASERVLLNASRHSVNESNKFHVNLPMDNGVPTSVALSCADANGETQIAHLTPDQNPPIDQLKGPIIIGQEYGYSQVVDTIPTFAENQALLNVDFATIAQFDAYVAEHYGRGTLNNGVTHSERRAGALYVFLNPELGTRDYFAMRQQDAGAFPVDQADNQDWKYLGSAEEHINFAFNPLQFDRSSESAVEAKVTSYFGLSRLMSWDERTATTWQTMNSAVFVGQVDGENHYFIQKRPGEGDAFPANGEANQDWYFLGTDSTIQAYLDELNRDLASFERAVLQWHQQEVMGEWGSHGQRGKVNDIYQYAFRGGYHYYRLKTESYGYFPWPTDGNATNHQWEYLGQF
;
A
#
# COMPACT_ATOMS: atom_id res chain seq x y z
N MET A 1 51.38 -0.38 -48.56
CA MET A 1 51.50 1.09 -48.55
C MET A 1 50.10 1.68 -48.47
N LYS A 2 49.84 2.45 -47.41
CA LYS A 2 48.54 2.96 -46.98
C LYS A 2 48.30 4.35 -47.59
N LYS A 3 47.12 4.59 -48.18
CA LYS A 3 46.52 5.91 -48.34
C LYS A 3 45.16 5.87 -47.66
N LYS A 4 44.93 6.82 -46.75
CA LYS A 4 43.76 6.95 -45.86
C LYS A 4 42.54 7.45 -46.64
N PRO A 5 41.31 7.01 -46.31
CA PRO A 5 40.08 7.67 -46.71
C PRO A 5 39.57 8.58 -45.57
N LEU A 6 39.35 9.87 -45.86
CA LEU A 6 38.59 10.79 -45.02
C LEU A 6 37.92 11.81 -45.96
N THR A 7 36.84 11.42 -46.63
CA THR A 7 35.90 12.36 -47.26
C THR A 7 34.63 11.61 -47.69
N LEU A 8 33.60 11.64 -46.84
CA LEU A 8 32.20 11.40 -47.22
C LEU A 8 31.30 11.67 -46.01
N LEU A 9 30.87 12.93 -45.84
CA LEU A 9 29.70 13.28 -45.01
C LEU A 9 29.21 14.73 -45.20
N ILE A 10 29.17 15.28 -46.42
CA ILE A 10 28.32 16.44 -46.74
C ILE A 10 27.91 16.35 -48.22
N ALA A 11 26.89 15.54 -48.53
CA ALA A 11 26.19 15.59 -49.81
C ALA A 11 24.87 14.82 -49.72
N GLY A 12 23.89 15.39 -49.02
CA GLY A 12 22.57 14.77 -48.89
C GLY A 12 21.57 15.68 -48.23
N LEU A 13 21.42 16.92 -48.70
CA LEU A 13 20.40 17.87 -48.23
C LEU A 13 20.21 19.01 -49.24
N LEU A 14 19.91 18.69 -50.51
CA LEU A 14 19.42 19.69 -51.47
C LEU A 14 18.38 19.06 -52.39
N GLY A 15 17.16 18.98 -51.89
CA GLY A 15 15.95 18.70 -52.66
C GLY A 15 14.79 19.50 -52.10
N SER A 16 14.39 20.55 -52.83
CA SER A 16 13.20 21.42 -52.63
C SER A 16 13.14 22.26 -51.35
N THR A 17 13.78 23.43 -51.37
CA THR A 17 13.48 24.53 -50.45
C THR A 17 12.46 25.49 -51.08
N ALA A 18 11.30 25.65 -50.45
CA ALA A 18 10.63 26.95 -50.43
C ALA A 18 11.62 27.98 -49.83
N VAL A 19 11.51 29.25 -50.22
CA VAL A 19 12.39 30.33 -49.73
C VAL A 19 12.17 30.51 -48.22
N TRP A 20 13.01 29.86 -47.41
CA TRP A 20 13.13 30.08 -45.97
C TRP A 20 14.35 30.96 -45.72
N ALA A 21 14.22 31.94 -44.82
CA ALA A 21 15.33 32.73 -44.30
C ALA A 21 16.49 31.82 -43.85
N GLN A 22 17.74 32.23 -44.11
CA GLN A 22 18.88 31.51 -43.56
C GLN A 22 18.79 31.53 -42.02
N PRO A 23 19.10 30.42 -41.33
CA PRO A 23 19.15 30.43 -39.88
C PRO A 23 20.18 31.45 -39.41
N GLU A 24 19.81 32.29 -38.43
CA GLU A 24 20.76 33.20 -37.76
C GLU A 24 21.91 32.38 -37.16
N LEU A 25 23.14 32.85 -37.36
CA LEU A 25 24.34 32.21 -36.84
C LEU A 25 24.54 32.59 -35.36
N THR A 26 25.00 31.64 -34.54
CA THR A 26 25.36 31.92 -33.15
C THR A 26 26.66 32.73 -33.07
N LEU A 27 26.94 33.37 -31.93
CA LEU A 27 28.20 34.07 -31.70
C LEU A 27 29.42 33.18 -31.98
N VAL A 28 29.40 31.94 -31.49
CA VAL A 28 30.49 30.96 -31.73
C VAL A 28 30.65 30.65 -33.22
N GLN A 29 29.55 30.42 -33.93
CA GLN A 29 29.58 30.16 -35.38
C GLN A 29 30.05 31.36 -36.19
N ILE A 30 29.70 32.59 -35.77
CA ILE A 30 30.19 33.83 -36.35
C ILE A 30 31.70 33.94 -36.14
N GLY A 31 32.19 33.57 -34.95
CA GLY A 31 33.61 33.48 -34.64
C GLY A 31 34.35 32.51 -35.56
N GLU A 32 33.89 31.26 -35.65
CA GLU A 32 34.49 30.23 -36.51
C GLU A 32 34.52 30.64 -37.98
N LYS A 33 33.41 31.18 -38.51
CA LYS A 33 33.33 31.68 -39.89
C LYS A 33 34.24 32.88 -40.11
N THR A 34 34.41 33.73 -39.10
CA THR A 34 35.34 34.86 -39.14
C THR A 34 36.77 34.35 -39.30
N VAL A 35 37.17 33.34 -38.53
CA VAL A 35 38.49 32.70 -38.67
C VAL A 35 38.65 32.09 -40.07
N GLU A 36 37.71 31.24 -40.50
CA GLU A 36 37.75 30.57 -41.81
C GLU A 36 37.92 31.59 -42.95
N ARG A 37 37.14 32.68 -42.89
CA ARG A 37 37.19 33.75 -43.89
C ARG A 37 38.54 34.47 -43.89
N LEU A 38 39.06 34.81 -42.72
CA LEU A 38 40.32 35.55 -42.58
C LEU A 38 41.53 34.68 -42.96
N GLU A 39 41.52 33.40 -42.61
CA GLU A 39 42.54 32.43 -43.03
C GLU A 39 42.49 32.17 -44.53
N SER A 40 41.31 32.08 -45.13
CA SER A 40 41.15 31.95 -46.58
C SER A 40 41.78 33.14 -47.33
N ILE A 41 41.54 34.37 -46.85
CA ILE A 41 42.14 35.59 -47.41
C ILE A 41 43.66 35.61 -47.18
N LYS A 42 44.13 35.20 -46.00
CA LYS A 42 45.57 35.06 -45.72
C LYS A 42 46.24 34.07 -46.67
N ALA A 43 45.61 32.92 -46.92
CA ALA A 43 46.12 31.92 -47.85
C ALA A 43 46.15 32.46 -49.29
N MET A 44 45.17 33.28 -49.70
CA MET A 44 45.25 34.01 -50.98
C MET A 44 46.47 34.93 -51.01
N ALA A 45 46.69 35.69 -49.93
CA ALA A 45 47.82 36.61 -49.81
C ALA A 45 49.19 35.90 -49.82
N GLU A 46 49.28 34.71 -49.22
CA GLU A 46 50.48 33.85 -49.25
C GLU A 46 50.77 33.29 -50.64
N ARG A 47 49.73 33.02 -51.44
CA ARG A 47 49.86 32.64 -52.85
C ARG A 47 50.14 33.83 -53.78
N GLY A 48 50.11 35.06 -53.25
CA GLY A 48 50.28 36.30 -54.02
C GLY A 48 49.05 36.68 -54.86
N GLU A 49 47.89 36.07 -54.61
CA GLU A 49 46.65 36.34 -55.33
C GLU A 49 46.07 37.70 -54.91
N GLY A 50 45.95 38.64 -55.84
CA GLY A 50 45.42 39.97 -55.56
C GLY A 50 46.32 40.84 -54.68
N VAL A 51 47.56 40.42 -54.40
CA VAL A 51 48.52 41.16 -53.57
C VAL A 51 49.31 42.16 -54.40
N PHE A 52 49.48 43.38 -53.89
CA PHE A 52 50.34 44.41 -54.47
C PHE A 52 51.07 45.20 -53.38
N GLU A 53 52.12 45.93 -53.76
CA GLU A 53 52.87 46.80 -52.85
C GLU A 53 52.53 48.27 -53.10
N ARG A 54 52.36 49.03 -52.02
CA ARG A 54 52.15 50.49 -52.03
C ARG A 54 52.87 51.10 -50.83
N ASP A 55 53.75 52.07 -51.09
CA ASP A 55 54.52 52.80 -50.08
C ASP A 55 55.32 51.93 -49.09
N GLY A 56 55.86 50.81 -49.56
CA GLY A 56 56.63 49.87 -48.74
C GLY A 56 55.77 48.94 -47.87
N GLU A 57 54.46 48.97 -48.05
CA GLU A 57 53.48 48.12 -47.37
C GLU A 57 52.84 47.15 -48.37
N ARG A 58 52.48 45.94 -47.91
CA ARG A 58 51.77 44.95 -48.72
C ARG A 58 50.26 45.11 -48.54
N TRP A 59 49.52 44.98 -49.63
CA TRP A 59 48.08 45.14 -49.70
C TRP A 59 47.46 43.98 -50.48
N ILE A 60 46.18 43.69 -50.24
CA ILE A 60 45.38 42.73 -51.01
C ILE A 60 44.07 43.38 -51.46
N THR A 61 43.66 43.15 -52.71
CA THR A 61 42.30 43.50 -53.16
C THR A 61 41.36 42.32 -52.91
N TYR A 62 40.35 42.51 -52.07
CA TYR A 62 39.30 41.52 -51.80
C TYR A 62 37.93 42.17 -51.96
N LYS A 63 37.10 41.62 -52.87
CA LYS A 63 35.79 42.16 -53.27
C LYS A 63 35.81 43.68 -53.52
N ASP A 64 36.72 44.11 -54.40
CA ASP A 64 36.89 45.51 -54.82
C ASP A 64 37.29 46.50 -53.71
N VAL A 65 37.68 46.02 -52.52
CA VAL A 65 38.27 46.82 -51.45
C VAL A 65 39.73 46.42 -51.23
N GLU A 66 40.60 47.41 -51.06
CA GLU A 66 42.03 47.22 -50.80
C GLU A 66 42.29 47.22 -49.28
N TYR A 67 42.85 46.12 -48.77
CA TYR A 67 43.20 45.99 -47.35
C TYR A 67 44.71 45.89 -47.19
N ARG A 68 45.25 46.56 -46.18
CA ARG A 68 46.65 46.43 -45.82
C ARG A 68 46.90 45.06 -45.19
N LEU A 69 48.04 44.43 -45.47
CA LEU A 69 48.44 43.16 -44.88
C LEU A 69 49.44 43.37 -43.72
N SER A 70 49.39 42.48 -42.74
CA SER A 70 50.41 42.32 -41.71
C SER A 70 51.71 41.74 -42.28
N TYR A 71 52.75 41.70 -41.46
CA TYR A 71 54.01 41.03 -41.81
C TYR A 71 53.87 39.50 -41.98
N LYS A 72 52.79 38.91 -41.46
CA LYS A 72 52.40 37.52 -41.64
C LYS A 72 51.21 37.34 -42.61
N ASN A 73 50.89 38.33 -43.43
CA ASN A 73 49.79 38.31 -44.41
C ASN A 73 48.36 38.31 -43.82
N ASP A 74 48.17 38.67 -42.56
CA ASP A 74 46.83 38.86 -41.98
C ASP A 74 46.26 40.20 -42.42
N ILE A 75 44.96 40.27 -42.69
CA ILE A 75 44.30 41.48 -43.17
C ILE A 75 44.21 42.54 -42.06
N LYS A 76 44.47 43.81 -42.38
CA LYS A 76 44.26 44.95 -41.47
C LYS A 76 43.07 45.75 -41.93
N PHE A 77 42.11 45.95 -41.04
CA PHE A 77 40.91 46.71 -41.33
C PHE A 77 41.15 48.22 -41.20
N PRO A 78 40.47 49.03 -42.02
CA PRO A 78 40.59 50.49 -41.98
C PRO A 78 39.94 51.08 -40.71
N PHE A 79 40.33 52.30 -40.36
CA PHE A 79 39.78 53.00 -39.20
C PHE A 79 38.26 53.27 -39.39
N LEU A 80 37.43 52.69 -38.52
CA LEU A 80 36.00 52.91 -38.36
C LEU A 80 35.70 53.95 -37.26
N PRO A 81 35.29 55.20 -37.56
CA PRO A 81 35.02 56.21 -36.53
C PRO A 81 33.82 55.84 -35.64
N TYR A 82 33.94 56.10 -34.33
CA TYR A 82 32.91 55.80 -33.33
C TYR A 82 31.63 56.61 -33.64
N GLN A 83 30.52 55.91 -33.90
CA GLN A 83 29.20 56.41 -34.35
C GLN A 83 29.14 56.93 -35.80
N GLY A 84 28.52 56.12 -36.69
CA GLY A 84 28.18 56.52 -38.06
C GLY A 84 29.29 56.32 -39.10
N GLY A 85 30.35 55.57 -38.76
CA GLY A 85 31.37 55.15 -39.73
C GLY A 85 30.84 54.13 -40.73
N ASP A 86 31.34 54.19 -41.97
CA ASP A 86 31.05 53.21 -43.01
C ASP A 86 31.78 51.89 -42.70
N ASP A 87 31.05 50.90 -42.18
CA ASP A 87 31.57 49.56 -41.86
C ASP A 87 31.54 48.60 -43.08
N THR A 88 31.23 49.10 -44.28
CA THR A 88 31.25 48.33 -45.54
C THR A 88 32.56 47.54 -45.71
N PRO A 89 33.77 48.06 -45.41
CA PRO A 89 35.00 47.26 -45.46
C PRO A 89 35.02 46.07 -44.50
N TYR A 90 34.38 46.17 -43.33
CA TYR A 90 34.28 45.06 -42.38
C TYR A 90 33.27 44.02 -42.88
N ARG A 91 32.07 44.47 -43.27
CA ARG A 91 30.98 43.60 -43.79
C ARG A 91 31.28 42.97 -45.14
N ASN A 92 32.17 43.54 -45.96
CA ASN A 92 32.63 42.90 -47.19
C ASN A 92 33.42 41.61 -46.91
N VAL A 93 34.21 41.62 -45.83
CA VAL A 93 34.95 40.45 -45.35
C VAL A 93 34.03 39.54 -44.54
N ILE A 94 33.31 40.09 -43.57
CA ILE A 94 32.38 39.37 -42.69
C ILE A 94 30.94 39.57 -43.22
N ASP A 95 30.66 38.96 -44.37
CA ASP A 95 29.40 39.15 -45.12
C ASP A 95 28.23 38.27 -44.66
N PHE A 96 28.39 37.64 -43.50
CA PHE A 96 27.43 36.71 -42.90
C PHE A 96 26.84 37.25 -41.59
N VAL A 97 27.01 38.55 -41.30
CA VAL A 97 26.37 39.26 -40.18
C VAL A 97 25.65 40.51 -40.67
N ASP A 98 24.51 40.85 -40.06
CA ASP A 98 23.68 42.00 -40.41
C ASP A 98 23.81 43.14 -39.38
N GLU A 99 22.92 44.13 -39.47
CA GLU A 99 22.93 45.33 -38.61
C GLU A 99 22.69 45.05 -37.12
N SER A 100 22.25 43.84 -36.75
CA SER A 100 22.16 43.42 -35.34
C SER A 100 23.52 43.25 -34.67
N TRP A 101 24.60 43.22 -35.47
CA TRP A 101 25.98 43.12 -35.01
C TRP A 101 26.74 44.43 -35.20
N GLU A 102 27.62 44.76 -34.25
CA GLU A 102 28.44 45.97 -34.24
C GLU A 102 29.93 45.62 -34.22
N PHE A 103 30.71 46.31 -35.07
CA PHE A 103 32.17 46.24 -35.09
C PHE A 103 32.77 47.37 -34.25
N MET A 104 33.56 47.00 -33.25
CA MET A 104 34.42 47.92 -32.50
C MET A 104 35.87 47.72 -32.93
N MET A 105 36.47 48.75 -33.52
CA MET A 105 37.84 48.71 -34.00
C MET A 105 38.85 48.44 -32.87
N TYR A 106 39.88 47.63 -33.13
CA TYR A 106 40.98 47.50 -32.17
C TYR A 106 42.27 47.02 -32.83
N ASN A 107 43.36 47.79 -32.70
CA ASN A 107 44.71 47.42 -33.15
C ASN A 107 44.82 46.89 -34.60
N GLY A 108 44.03 47.45 -35.52
CA GLY A 108 44.00 47.04 -36.93
C GLY A 108 43.12 45.82 -37.23
N GLY A 109 42.48 45.26 -36.21
CA GLY A 109 41.38 44.29 -36.32
C GLY A 109 40.11 44.84 -35.66
N PHE A 110 39.32 43.97 -35.03
CA PHE A 110 38.04 44.34 -34.43
C PHE A 110 37.60 43.39 -33.30
N TYR A 111 36.71 43.91 -32.46
CA TYR A 111 35.73 43.15 -31.71
C TYR A 111 34.39 43.21 -32.44
N LEU A 112 33.73 42.09 -32.64
CA LEU A 112 32.40 41.98 -33.24
C LEU A 112 31.44 41.45 -32.18
N MET A 113 30.39 42.20 -31.88
CA MET A 113 29.47 41.88 -30.79
C MET A 113 28.02 42.12 -31.21
N SER A 114 27.10 41.36 -30.61
CA SER A 114 25.67 41.57 -30.81
C SER A 114 25.22 42.85 -30.09
N ARG A 115 24.34 43.63 -30.72
CA ARG A 115 23.73 44.80 -30.06
C ARG A 115 22.74 44.44 -28.96
N GLU A 116 22.28 43.19 -28.93
CA GLU A 116 21.28 42.72 -27.97
C GLU A 116 21.92 42.21 -26.67
N PHE A 117 23.00 41.44 -26.78
CA PHE A 117 23.62 40.73 -25.65
C PHE A 117 25.15 40.87 -25.58
N GLY A 118 25.75 41.60 -26.51
CA GLY A 118 27.20 41.80 -26.56
C GLY A 118 27.67 42.73 -25.43
N VAL A 119 28.66 42.25 -24.66
CA VAL A 119 29.30 43.01 -23.59
C VAL A 119 30.81 42.98 -23.82
N TYR A 120 31.50 44.08 -23.54
CA TYR A 120 32.95 44.13 -23.50
C TYR A 120 33.37 44.82 -22.19
N GLU A 121 34.05 44.06 -21.33
CA GLU A 121 34.58 44.55 -20.06
C GLU A 121 36.06 44.96 -20.19
N SER A 122 36.51 45.84 -19.30
CA SER A 122 37.88 46.40 -19.36
C SER A 122 39.00 45.39 -19.07
N ASP A 123 38.66 44.20 -18.58
CA ASP A 123 39.57 43.10 -18.29
C ASP A 123 39.62 42.05 -19.42
N GLU A 124 39.15 42.42 -20.61
CA GLU A 124 39.04 41.56 -21.80
C GLU A 124 38.04 40.40 -21.65
N GLN A 125 37.15 40.40 -20.65
CA GLN A 125 35.99 39.50 -20.60
C GLN A 125 34.77 40.09 -21.33
N GLY A 126 33.79 39.25 -21.66
CA GLY A 126 32.55 39.70 -22.32
C GLY A 126 31.90 38.67 -23.23
N CYS A 127 31.27 39.16 -24.30
CA CYS A 127 30.56 38.37 -25.31
C CYS A 127 30.80 38.94 -26.71
N PHE A 128 31.87 38.50 -27.36
CA PHE A 128 32.33 39.05 -28.64
C PHE A 128 33.23 38.09 -29.42
N VAL A 129 33.37 38.33 -30.73
CA VAL A 129 34.41 37.76 -31.58
C VAL A 129 35.55 38.77 -31.70
N GLU A 130 36.76 38.35 -31.34
CA GLU A 130 37.98 39.13 -31.42
C GLU A 130 38.84 38.65 -32.60
N TYR A 131 39.19 39.60 -33.45
CA TYR A 131 40.24 39.44 -34.43
C TYR A 131 41.28 40.54 -34.26
N ILE A 132 42.54 40.14 -34.08
CA ILE A 132 43.65 41.10 -34.11
C ILE A 132 44.77 40.57 -35.04
N PRO A 133 45.13 41.29 -36.11
CA PRO A 133 46.19 40.84 -37.03
C PRO A 133 47.56 40.85 -36.35
N ALA A 134 48.48 40.02 -36.86
CA ALA A 134 49.86 40.01 -36.37
C ALA A 134 50.49 41.41 -36.52
N ALA A 135 51.30 41.79 -35.54
CA ALA A 135 51.97 43.07 -35.53
C ALA A 135 53.36 42.95 -34.93
N HIS A 136 54.24 43.87 -35.33
CA HIS A 136 55.56 44.00 -34.73
C HIS A 136 55.89 45.47 -34.50
N GLY A 137 56.78 45.72 -33.54
CA GLY A 137 57.35 47.04 -33.28
C GLY A 137 58.32 47.47 -34.38
N SER A 138 59.07 48.55 -34.13
CA SER A 138 60.15 48.98 -35.00
C SER A 138 61.24 47.91 -35.09
N LYS A 139 61.88 47.81 -36.27
CA LYS A 139 62.98 46.88 -36.52
C LYS A 139 64.25 47.40 -35.87
N ASN A 140 64.87 46.58 -35.03
CA ASN A 140 66.14 46.84 -34.39
C ASN A 140 67.30 46.71 -35.41
N ASN A 141 68.46 47.26 -35.06
CA ASN A 141 69.65 47.23 -35.93
C ASN A 141 70.17 45.82 -36.23
N ASP A 142 69.81 44.82 -35.43
CA ASP A 142 70.17 43.40 -35.60
C ASP A 142 69.16 42.63 -36.47
N GLY A 143 68.10 43.28 -36.94
CA GLY A 143 67.05 42.68 -37.75
C GLY A 143 65.87 42.08 -36.97
N SER A 144 65.94 42.03 -35.63
CA SER A 144 64.82 41.68 -34.75
C SER A 144 63.80 42.82 -34.64
N TYR A 145 62.60 42.57 -34.14
CA TYR A 145 61.62 43.62 -33.87
C TYR A 145 61.53 43.93 -32.37
N ALA A 146 61.28 45.20 -32.01
CA ALA A 146 61.18 45.65 -30.61
C ALA A 146 60.13 44.90 -29.78
N TRP A 147 59.10 44.38 -30.45
CA TRP A 147 58.15 43.39 -29.96
C TRP A 147 57.51 42.73 -31.17
N GLU A 148 56.99 41.51 -31.00
CA GLU A 148 56.16 40.83 -31.97
C GLU A 148 54.92 40.28 -31.26
N ARG A 149 53.78 40.33 -31.93
CA ARG A 149 52.54 39.69 -31.52
C ARG A 149 52.00 38.91 -32.71
N ASP A 150 51.62 37.67 -32.45
CA ASP A 150 50.95 36.85 -33.45
C ASP A 150 49.51 37.34 -33.71
N VAL A 151 48.85 36.70 -34.68
CA VAL A 151 47.42 36.89 -34.90
C VAL A 151 46.62 36.34 -33.72
N THR A 152 45.58 37.05 -33.30
CA THR A 152 44.61 36.61 -32.30
C THR A 152 43.28 36.31 -32.99
N TYR A 153 42.77 35.10 -32.78
CA TYR A 153 41.41 34.70 -33.04
C TYR A 153 40.81 34.21 -31.73
N ARG A 154 39.76 34.85 -31.25
CA ARG A 154 39.11 34.46 -30.00
C ARG A 154 37.62 34.74 -30.09
N THR A 155 36.81 33.83 -29.56
CA THR A 155 35.40 34.09 -29.29
C THR A 155 35.21 34.00 -27.80
N GLU A 156 34.82 35.12 -27.19
CA GLU A 156 34.61 35.24 -25.75
C GLU A 156 33.12 35.11 -25.44
N THR A 157 32.79 34.32 -24.42
CA THR A 157 31.40 34.00 -24.02
C THR A 157 31.21 34.00 -22.50
N ASN A 158 32.17 34.51 -21.73
CA ASN A 158 32.13 34.49 -20.26
C ASN A 158 31.02 35.38 -19.68
N ASP A 159 30.62 36.45 -20.38
CA ASP A 159 29.55 37.34 -19.95
C ASP A 159 28.72 37.84 -21.14
N CYS A 160 27.66 37.10 -21.47
CA CYS A 160 26.67 37.42 -22.49
C CYS A 160 25.35 37.92 -21.88
N GLY A 161 25.41 38.58 -20.71
CA GLY A 161 24.23 39.00 -19.95
C GLY A 161 23.48 37.79 -19.37
N ASP A 162 22.17 37.71 -19.61
CA ASP A 162 21.32 36.60 -19.13
C ASP A 162 21.52 35.29 -19.93
N LEU A 163 22.23 35.35 -21.07
CA LEU A 163 22.47 34.19 -21.91
C LEU A 163 23.70 33.41 -21.45
N VAL A 164 23.48 32.15 -21.11
CA VAL A 164 24.56 31.20 -20.78
C VAL A 164 24.74 30.26 -21.95
N LYS A 165 25.99 29.89 -22.26
CA LYS A 165 26.28 28.88 -23.29
C LYS A 165 25.46 27.59 -23.03
N PRO A 166 24.71 27.07 -24.02
CA PRO A 166 23.92 25.86 -23.84
C PRO A 166 24.77 24.66 -23.47
N SER A 167 24.23 23.80 -22.60
CA SER A 167 24.81 22.50 -22.27
C SER A 167 23.73 21.43 -22.27
N LEU A 168 24.02 20.28 -22.88
CA LEU A 168 23.25 19.05 -22.76
C LEU A 168 24.19 17.97 -22.25
N THR A 169 23.91 17.40 -21.09
CA THR A 169 24.79 16.39 -20.46
C THR A 169 24.28 14.97 -20.67
N SER A 170 22.97 14.78 -20.86
CA SER A 170 22.40 13.46 -21.14
C SER A 170 21.05 13.54 -21.82
N LEU A 171 20.73 12.55 -22.65
CA LEU A 171 19.39 12.27 -23.18
C LEU A 171 19.04 10.81 -22.87
N THR A 172 17.91 10.58 -22.22
CA THR A 172 17.46 9.26 -21.80
C THR A 172 16.08 8.94 -22.35
N VAL A 173 15.89 7.68 -22.77
CA VAL A 173 14.55 7.15 -23.05
C VAL A 173 13.94 6.71 -21.72
N SER A 174 12.97 7.45 -21.23
CA SER A 174 12.41 7.26 -19.88
C SER A 174 11.37 6.16 -19.83
N SER A 175 10.60 5.98 -20.91
CA SER A 175 9.64 4.87 -21.05
C SER A 175 9.37 4.55 -22.51
N VAL A 176 9.00 3.29 -22.79
CA VAL A 176 8.68 2.81 -24.13
C VAL A 176 7.47 1.88 -24.04
N SER A 177 6.49 2.08 -24.91
CA SER A 177 5.40 1.15 -25.21
C SER A 177 5.48 0.66 -26.66
N ASP A 178 4.46 -0.06 -27.10
CA ASP A 178 4.31 -0.47 -28.50
C ASP A 178 3.92 0.70 -29.41
N LEU A 179 3.25 1.73 -28.87
CA LEU A 179 2.76 2.88 -29.64
C LEU A 179 3.36 4.23 -29.23
N GLY A 180 4.33 4.28 -28.32
CA GLY A 180 4.92 5.54 -27.89
C GLY A 180 6.19 5.41 -27.06
N ALA A 181 6.88 6.53 -26.88
CA ALA A 181 8.05 6.63 -26.02
C ALA A 181 8.14 8.01 -25.38
N SER A 182 8.76 8.08 -24.21
CA SER A 182 9.04 9.35 -23.52
C SER A 182 10.53 9.56 -23.32
N PHE A 183 10.92 10.84 -23.26
CA PHE A 183 12.30 11.28 -23.23
C PHE A 183 12.51 12.31 -22.14
N ASP A 184 13.65 12.19 -21.46
CA ASP A 184 14.10 13.11 -20.44
C ASP A 184 15.57 13.46 -20.70
N TRP A 185 16.02 14.61 -20.23
CA TRP A 185 17.39 15.08 -20.45
C TRP A 185 17.85 16.00 -19.34
N LEU A 186 19.18 16.05 -19.17
CA LEU A 186 19.85 16.95 -18.23
C LEU A 186 20.68 17.96 -19.00
N GLY A 187 20.76 19.16 -18.43
CA GLY A 187 21.33 20.33 -19.09
C GLY A 187 20.29 20.97 -20.00
N GLN A 188 19.93 22.21 -19.68
CA GLN A 188 19.13 23.12 -20.51
C GLN A 188 19.06 24.45 -19.77
N ASN A 189 19.46 25.55 -20.41
CA ASN A 189 19.21 26.87 -19.86
C ASN A 189 17.78 27.31 -20.21
N PRO A 190 17.10 28.11 -19.37
CA PRO A 190 15.74 28.57 -19.64
C PRO A 190 15.57 29.32 -20.96
N SER A 191 16.63 29.99 -21.44
CA SER A 191 16.67 30.74 -22.70
C SER A 191 16.93 29.87 -23.93
N ASP A 192 17.23 28.58 -23.77
CA ASP A 192 17.60 27.72 -24.88
C ASP A 192 16.39 27.32 -25.71
N LYS A 193 16.54 27.39 -27.03
CA LYS A 193 15.62 26.79 -27.97
C LYS A 193 16.00 25.32 -28.16
N VAL A 194 15.20 24.44 -27.58
CA VAL A 194 15.38 23.00 -27.69
C VAL A 194 14.49 22.43 -28.80
N THR A 195 15.08 21.65 -29.68
CA THR A 195 14.40 20.91 -30.75
C THR A 195 14.67 19.42 -30.58
N LEU A 196 13.63 18.60 -30.69
CA LEU A 196 13.72 17.14 -30.71
C LEU A 196 13.25 16.63 -32.07
N THR A 197 14.08 15.81 -32.71
CA THR A 197 13.74 15.14 -33.97
C THR A 197 13.72 13.63 -33.76
N LEU A 198 12.60 12.98 -34.10
CA LEU A 198 12.43 11.54 -34.08
C LEU A 198 12.46 11.02 -35.52
N THR A 199 13.28 10.02 -35.81
CA THR A 199 13.40 9.40 -37.14
C THR A 199 13.17 7.90 -37.04
N ASN A 200 12.27 7.38 -37.87
CA ASN A 200 12.12 5.94 -38.06
C ASN A 200 13.28 5.39 -38.90
N LEU A 201 14.07 4.47 -38.36
CA LEU A 201 15.26 3.96 -39.06
C LEU A 201 14.94 2.99 -40.20
N SER A 202 13.71 2.50 -40.28
CA SER A 202 13.24 1.66 -41.40
C SER A 202 12.57 2.48 -42.51
N ASP A 203 12.25 3.74 -42.25
CA ASP A 203 11.52 4.64 -43.13
C ASP A 203 11.91 6.09 -42.82
N GLU A 204 13.03 6.56 -43.38
CA GLU A 204 13.56 7.90 -43.07
C GLU A 204 12.61 9.06 -43.44
N GLU A 205 11.57 8.80 -44.25
CA GLU A 205 10.50 9.77 -44.53
C GLU A 205 9.54 9.96 -43.33
N ASP A 206 9.44 8.98 -42.43
CA ASP A 206 8.72 9.04 -41.14
C ASP A 206 9.61 9.70 -40.08
N ALA A 207 9.92 10.98 -40.32
CA ALA A 207 10.64 11.87 -39.41
C ALA A 207 9.73 12.97 -38.85
N ARG A 208 9.73 13.15 -37.54
CA ARG A 208 8.89 14.12 -36.82
C ARG A 208 9.79 15.08 -36.05
N ARG A 209 9.52 16.38 -36.16
CA ARG A 209 10.28 17.43 -35.49
C ARG A 209 9.38 18.22 -34.54
N TYR A 210 9.87 18.40 -33.33
CA TYR A 210 9.22 19.15 -32.26
C TYR A 210 10.14 20.29 -31.84
N ASP A 211 9.62 21.52 -31.81
CA ASP A 211 10.36 22.72 -31.40
C ASP A 211 9.86 23.20 -30.03
N ALA A 212 10.72 23.93 -29.29
CA ALA A 212 10.43 24.46 -27.95
C ALA A 212 9.99 23.38 -26.95
N VAL A 213 10.66 22.22 -27.00
CA VAL A 213 10.38 21.09 -26.10
C VAL A 213 11.03 21.28 -24.72
N SER A 214 10.49 20.60 -23.71
CA SER A 214 11.07 20.54 -22.37
C SER A 214 11.15 19.10 -21.87
N ALA A 215 12.05 18.85 -20.92
CA ALA A 215 12.31 17.53 -20.34
C ALA A 215 11.02 16.83 -19.87
N GLY A 216 10.93 15.51 -20.05
CA GLY A 216 9.71 14.73 -19.81
C GLY A 216 8.75 14.74 -20.99
N PHE A 217 9.25 14.70 -22.22
CA PHE A 217 8.49 14.83 -23.47
C PHE A 217 8.05 13.46 -24.02
N PHE A 218 6.76 13.28 -24.30
CA PHE A 218 6.18 12.05 -24.85
C PHE A 218 5.83 12.18 -26.33
N ILE A 219 6.08 11.10 -27.09
CA ILE A 219 5.69 10.96 -28.48
C ILE A 219 4.86 9.68 -28.63
N GLY A 220 3.61 9.84 -29.05
CA GLY A 220 2.69 8.74 -29.36
C GLY A 220 2.55 8.45 -30.86
N GLY A 221 1.71 7.46 -31.19
CA GLY A 221 1.43 7.07 -32.58
C GLY A 221 2.65 6.47 -33.29
N LEU A 222 3.52 5.79 -32.55
CA LEU A 222 4.64 5.03 -33.10
C LEU A 222 4.17 3.64 -33.57
N LYS A 223 4.97 2.98 -34.40
CA LYS A 223 4.71 1.62 -34.87
C LYS A 223 5.31 0.61 -33.88
N PRO A 224 4.63 -0.51 -33.58
CA PRO A 224 5.21 -1.59 -32.76
C PRO A 224 6.47 -2.19 -33.39
N GLU A 225 7.35 -2.75 -32.56
CA GLU A 225 8.59 -3.46 -32.96
C GLU A 225 9.47 -2.69 -33.97
N THR A 226 9.46 -1.36 -33.89
CA THR A 226 10.12 -0.47 -34.86
C THR A 226 11.24 0.30 -34.18
N GLN A 227 12.39 0.39 -34.84
CA GLN A 227 13.56 1.10 -34.32
C GLN A 227 13.51 2.58 -34.73
N TYR A 228 13.72 3.45 -33.74
CA TYR A 228 13.76 4.89 -33.91
C TYR A 228 15.07 5.47 -33.39
N GLU A 229 15.45 6.62 -33.94
CA GLU A 229 16.51 7.48 -33.42
C GLU A 229 15.94 8.84 -33.04
N VAL A 230 16.36 9.36 -31.90
CA VAL A 230 16.02 10.71 -31.43
C VAL A 230 17.28 11.56 -31.38
N ALA A 231 17.20 12.73 -32.00
CA ALA A 231 18.21 13.77 -31.93
C ALA A 231 17.67 14.97 -31.14
N LEU A 232 18.32 15.29 -30.02
CA LEU A 232 18.03 16.48 -29.21
C LEU A 232 19.09 17.55 -29.47
N ARG A 233 18.63 18.76 -29.78
CA ARG A 233 19.50 19.92 -30.01
C ARG A 233 19.04 21.07 -29.15
N SER A 234 19.96 21.65 -28.38
CA SER A 234 19.73 22.86 -27.58
C SER A 234 20.62 23.98 -28.11
N CYS A 235 20.03 25.10 -28.49
CA CYS A 235 20.75 26.26 -29.02
C CYS A 235 20.18 27.57 -28.46
N ASN A 236 21.03 28.56 -28.28
CA ASN A 236 20.62 29.95 -28.11
C ASN A 236 21.51 30.85 -28.99
N SER A 237 21.39 32.17 -28.84
CA SER A 237 22.13 33.14 -29.67
C SER A 237 23.66 33.09 -29.46
N VAL A 238 24.15 32.51 -28.36
CA VAL A 238 25.58 32.39 -28.05
C VAL A 238 26.19 31.17 -28.73
N ASP A 239 25.60 29.98 -28.55
CA ASP A 239 26.11 28.72 -29.10
C ASP A 239 25.02 27.64 -29.22
N CYS A 240 25.39 26.47 -29.74
CA CYS A 240 24.62 25.24 -29.65
C CYS A 240 25.37 24.19 -28.83
N ALA A 241 24.66 23.49 -27.94
CA ALA A 241 25.19 22.30 -27.30
C ALA A 241 25.42 21.18 -28.34
N GLU A 242 26.38 20.31 -28.05
CA GLU A 242 26.62 19.12 -28.88
C GLU A 242 25.35 18.24 -28.88
N PRO A 243 24.80 17.88 -30.06
CA PRO A 243 23.54 17.16 -30.13
C PRO A 243 23.62 15.81 -29.43
N GLN A 244 22.60 15.49 -28.64
CA GLN A 244 22.49 14.19 -28.00
C GLN A 244 21.62 13.27 -28.86
N LEU A 245 22.06 12.01 -29.01
CA LEU A 245 21.40 11.01 -29.82
C LEU A 245 21.08 9.79 -28.97
N VAL A 246 19.86 9.26 -29.09
CA VAL A 246 19.47 7.99 -28.47
C VAL A 246 18.64 7.15 -29.43
N ARG A 247 18.85 5.84 -29.40
CA ARG A 247 18.06 4.87 -30.18
C ARG A 247 17.24 4.00 -29.25
N PHE A 248 16.04 3.65 -29.69
CA PHE A 248 15.17 2.72 -28.99
C PHE A 248 14.34 1.90 -29.98
N THR A 249 13.77 0.80 -29.49
CA THR A 249 12.84 -0.03 -30.25
C THR A 249 11.54 -0.10 -29.48
N THR A 250 10.42 0.21 -30.13
CA THR A 250 9.09 0.07 -29.55
C THR A 250 8.77 -1.38 -29.23
N GLN A 251 7.87 -1.60 -28.28
CA GLN A 251 7.53 -2.96 -27.82
C GLN A 251 6.64 -3.69 -28.83
N ALA A 252 6.49 -5.02 -28.63
CA ALA A 252 5.55 -5.83 -29.39
C ALA A 252 4.11 -5.35 -29.20
N SER A 253 3.30 -5.43 -30.27
CA SER A 253 1.92 -4.92 -30.30
C SER A 253 1.06 -5.44 -29.15
N ARG A 254 0.28 -4.53 -28.56
CA ARG A 254 -0.62 -4.79 -27.43
C ARG A 254 -2.01 -4.29 -27.75
N VAL A 255 -2.97 -4.74 -26.96
CA VAL A 255 -4.36 -4.27 -27.03
C VAL A 255 -4.66 -3.43 -25.79
N GLY A 256 -5.20 -2.23 -25.99
CA GLY A 256 -5.68 -1.39 -24.89
C GLY A 256 -7.08 -1.80 -24.48
N PHE A 257 -7.27 -2.06 -23.19
CA PHE A 257 -8.57 -2.41 -22.62
C PHE A 257 -9.53 -1.22 -22.69
N ALA A 258 -9.13 -0.04 -22.20
CA ALA A 258 -9.98 1.13 -22.09
C ALA A 258 -10.01 2.03 -23.34
N ASP A 259 -9.26 1.70 -24.39
CA ASP A 259 -9.15 2.57 -25.58
C ASP A 259 -10.46 2.76 -26.34
N GLU A 260 -11.36 1.78 -26.26
CA GLU A 260 -12.68 1.81 -26.90
C GLU A 260 -13.80 2.26 -25.95
N ILE A 261 -13.47 2.53 -24.68
CA ILE A 261 -14.44 3.00 -23.69
C ILE A 261 -14.64 4.51 -23.88
N PRO A 262 -15.87 4.98 -24.15
CA PRO A 262 -16.15 6.41 -24.26
C PRO A 262 -15.73 7.14 -22.99
N THR A 263 -14.92 8.19 -23.14
CA THR A 263 -14.40 8.95 -22.00
C THR A 263 -15.18 10.27 -21.87
N PRO A 264 -16.08 10.41 -20.88
CA PRO A 264 -16.79 11.68 -20.67
C PRO A 264 -15.82 12.77 -20.17
N ASN A 265 -15.98 14.00 -20.68
CA ASN A 265 -15.19 15.13 -20.22
C ASN A 265 -15.60 15.53 -18.79
N HIS A 266 -14.62 15.63 -17.89
CA HIS A 266 -14.81 16.06 -16.50
C HIS A 266 -14.18 17.42 -16.21
N LEU A 267 -13.44 17.99 -17.17
CA LEU A 267 -12.69 19.23 -17.00
C LEU A 267 -13.45 20.42 -17.60
N GLN A 268 -13.30 21.57 -16.94
CA GLN A 268 -13.71 22.86 -17.46
C GLN A 268 -12.48 23.60 -18.03
N GLY A 269 -12.50 23.99 -19.30
CA GLY A 269 -11.39 24.70 -19.92
C GLY A 269 -11.22 24.36 -21.39
N SER A 270 -10.03 24.65 -21.93
CA SER A 270 -9.66 24.33 -23.31
C SER A 270 -8.99 22.96 -23.48
N LEU A 271 -8.57 22.34 -22.37
CA LEU A 271 -8.13 20.95 -22.34
C LEU A 271 -9.31 20.09 -21.89
N GLU A 272 -9.79 19.23 -22.79
CA GLU A 272 -10.91 18.34 -22.52
C GLU A 272 -10.45 16.90 -22.35
N GLY A 273 -11.06 16.18 -21.41
CA GLY A 273 -10.80 14.77 -21.23
C GLY A 273 -11.44 14.22 -19.96
N GLY A 274 -11.44 12.90 -19.86
CA GLY A 274 -12.00 12.24 -18.69
C GLY A 274 -10.98 11.96 -17.62
N LEU A 275 -11.47 11.97 -16.38
CA LEU A 275 -10.70 11.64 -15.19
C LEU A 275 -11.22 10.34 -14.59
N GLY A 276 -10.31 9.49 -14.16
CA GLY A 276 -10.58 8.35 -13.28
C GLY A 276 -9.76 8.49 -11.99
N ILE A 277 -10.37 8.25 -10.84
CA ILE A 277 -9.71 8.26 -9.54
C ILE A 277 -9.62 6.82 -9.05
N THR A 278 -8.49 6.19 -9.35
CA THR A 278 -8.31 4.75 -9.18
C THR A 278 -7.86 4.41 -7.77
N GLN A 279 -8.73 3.76 -6.99
CA GLN A 279 -8.42 3.27 -5.65
C GLN A 279 -8.58 1.76 -5.56
N THR A 280 -9.81 1.27 -5.48
CA THR A 280 -10.11 -0.17 -5.64
C THR A 280 -10.36 -0.52 -7.11
N HIS A 281 -10.95 0.40 -7.86
CA HIS A 281 -11.35 0.23 -9.26
C HIS A 281 -10.96 1.45 -10.10
N THR A 282 -10.65 1.23 -11.38
CA THR A 282 -10.37 2.28 -12.37
C THR A 282 -11.64 2.98 -12.89
N SER A 283 -12.82 2.40 -12.64
CA SER A 283 -14.11 2.88 -13.13
C SER A 283 -14.75 3.96 -12.24
N VAL A 284 -14.05 4.42 -11.21
CA VAL A 284 -14.49 5.51 -10.32
C VAL A 284 -14.16 6.85 -10.95
N ALA A 285 -15.19 7.63 -11.27
CA ALA A 285 -15.08 8.98 -11.79
C ALA A 285 -15.12 10.02 -10.64
N PRO A 286 -14.77 11.30 -10.89
CA PRO A 286 -14.94 12.35 -9.89
C PRO A 286 -16.37 12.49 -9.35
N ASN A 287 -17.38 12.36 -10.20
CA ASN A 287 -18.79 12.48 -9.84
C ASN A 287 -19.68 11.65 -10.78
N GLY A 288 -20.99 11.60 -10.48
CA GLY A 288 -21.97 10.88 -11.31
C GLY A 288 -21.86 9.36 -11.25
N ASN A 289 -21.09 8.82 -10.30
CA ASN A 289 -20.84 7.39 -10.14
C ASN A 289 -22.14 6.59 -9.88
N GLU A 290 -23.18 7.20 -9.32
CA GLU A 290 -24.48 6.54 -9.13
C GLU A 290 -25.28 6.36 -10.43
N LEU A 291 -24.93 7.07 -11.50
CA LEU A 291 -25.68 7.09 -12.75
C LEU A 291 -25.20 6.00 -13.74
N THR A 292 -24.11 5.29 -13.45
CA THR A 292 -23.52 4.25 -14.32
C THR A 292 -24.11 2.87 -14.02
N GLY A 293 -24.97 2.32 -14.89
CA GLY A 293 -25.51 0.97 -14.70
C GLY A 293 -26.18 0.76 -13.32
N GLN A 294 -25.57 -0.07 -12.45
CA GLN A 294 -26.00 -0.27 -11.04
C GLN A 294 -25.33 0.66 -10.00
N GLY A 295 -24.51 1.61 -10.46
CA GLY A 295 -23.73 2.56 -9.70
C GLY A 295 -22.34 2.03 -9.34
N HIS A 296 -21.32 2.86 -9.49
CA HIS A 296 -19.93 2.60 -9.07
C HIS A 296 -19.62 3.23 -7.71
N LEU A 297 -18.46 2.96 -7.11
CA LEU A 297 -18.11 3.60 -5.84
C LEU A 297 -17.94 5.12 -5.98
N ASP A 298 -18.15 5.83 -4.89
CA ASP A 298 -17.68 7.21 -4.75
C ASP A 298 -16.19 7.19 -4.31
N VAL A 299 -15.48 8.31 -4.39
CA VAL A 299 -14.05 8.37 -4.01
C VAL A 299 -13.90 8.14 -2.50
N ILE A 300 -13.06 7.20 -2.09
CA ILE A 300 -12.81 6.89 -0.67
C ILE A 300 -11.90 7.98 -0.09
N MET A 301 -12.34 8.66 0.97
CA MET A 301 -11.54 9.68 1.62
C MET A 301 -10.32 9.06 2.33
N ASN A 302 -9.23 9.81 2.44
CA ASN A 302 -8.02 9.42 3.15
C ASN A 302 -7.43 8.07 2.68
N ARG A 303 -7.43 7.84 1.36
CA ARG A 303 -6.84 6.64 0.75
C ARG A 303 -6.09 7.02 -0.52
N ASP A 304 -4.86 6.55 -0.65
CA ASP A 304 -4.04 6.75 -1.86
C ASP A 304 -4.84 6.39 -3.12
N ALA A 305 -4.64 7.16 -4.18
CA ALA A 305 -5.29 6.95 -5.46
C ALA A 305 -4.30 7.13 -6.61
N MET A 306 -4.59 6.54 -7.76
CA MET A 306 -3.96 6.90 -9.03
C MET A 306 -4.96 7.73 -9.84
N LEU A 307 -4.63 8.98 -10.10
CA LEU A 307 -5.36 9.81 -11.06
C LEU A 307 -5.03 9.32 -12.47
N LEU A 308 -6.05 9.01 -13.25
CA LEU A 308 -5.95 8.73 -14.68
C LEU A 308 -6.59 9.89 -15.44
N PHE A 309 -5.89 10.43 -16.42
CA PHE A 309 -6.42 11.43 -17.34
C PHE A 309 -6.34 10.90 -18.76
N THR A 310 -7.50 10.77 -19.41
CA THR A 310 -7.59 10.38 -20.82
C THR A 310 -8.08 11.58 -21.62
N PRO A 311 -7.22 12.20 -22.43
CA PRO A 311 -7.60 13.32 -23.29
C PRO A 311 -8.69 12.94 -24.30
N SER A 312 -9.49 13.93 -24.71
CA SER A 312 -10.42 13.77 -25.83
C SER A 312 -9.69 13.35 -27.12
N GLN A 313 -10.35 12.53 -27.96
CA GLN A 313 -9.72 12.00 -29.18
C GLN A 313 -9.26 13.12 -30.14
N GLY A 314 -8.08 12.93 -30.74
CA GLY A 314 -7.54 13.81 -31.78
C GLY A 314 -6.61 14.92 -31.26
N GLU A 315 -6.41 15.01 -29.95
CA GLU A 315 -5.47 15.96 -29.35
C GLU A 315 -4.03 15.40 -29.36
N GLU A 316 -3.09 16.14 -29.93
CA GLU A 316 -1.66 15.85 -29.77
C GLU A 316 -1.19 16.41 -28.42
N ILE A 317 -0.78 15.53 -27.53
CA ILE A 317 -0.30 15.88 -26.19
C ILE A 317 1.04 15.21 -25.98
N ASN A 318 2.05 16.02 -25.68
CA ASN A 318 3.40 15.55 -25.42
C ASN A 318 3.77 15.66 -23.95
N GLN A 319 3.12 16.55 -23.19
CA GLN A 319 3.31 16.67 -21.75
C GLN A 319 2.01 17.13 -21.10
N ILE A 320 1.71 16.61 -19.92
CA ILE A 320 0.67 17.14 -19.04
C ILE A 320 1.31 17.49 -17.71
N ARG A 321 1.20 18.75 -17.30
CA ARG A 321 1.47 19.19 -15.95
C ARG A 321 0.17 19.14 -15.16
N ALA A 322 0.23 18.55 -13.98
CA ALA A 322 -0.87 18.49 -13.04
C ALA A 322 -0.51 19.26 -11.78
N GLU A 323 -1.43 20.11 -11.36
CA GLU A 323 -1.41 20.76 -10.06
C GLU A 323 -2.55 20.22 -9.21
N VAL A 324 -2.20 19.78 -8.01
CA VAL A 324 -3.13 19.29 -7.00
C VAL A 324 -3.32 20.40 -5.99
N LEU A 325 -4.58 20.83 -5.83
CA LEU A 325 -4.93 21.92 -4.93
C LEU A 325 -5.83 21.40 -3.82
N LEU A 326 -5.56 21.82 -2.59
CA LEU A 326 -6.40 21.55 -1.43
C LEU A 326 -6.87 22.87 -0.84
N ASP A 327 -8.18 23.08 -0.77
CA ASP A 327 -8.80 24.33 -0.30
C ASP A 327 -8.26 25.59 -1.02
N GLY A 328 -7.92 25.42 -2.31
CA GLY A 328 -7.40 26.47 -3.19
C GLY A 328 -5.89 26.68 -3.15
N GLU A 329 -5.15 25.98 -2.30
CA GLU A 329 -3.68 26.04 -2.22
C GLU A 329 -3.04 24.89 -2.99
N VAL A 330 -2.03 25.19 -3.82
CA VAL A 330 -1.26 24.16 -4.54
C VAL A 330 -0.42 23.38 -3.53
N VAL A 331 -0.78 22.12 -3.30
CA VAL A 331 -0.03 21.20 -2.43
C VAL A 331 0.97 20.34 -3.21
N HIS A 332 0.76 20.19 -4.52
CA HIS A 332 1.66 19.44 -5.41
C HIS A 332 1.61 19.96 -6.85
N SER A 333 2.74 19.95 -7.55
CA SER A 333 2.84 20.25 -8.98
C SER A 333 3.90 19.36 -9.63
N SER A 334 3.52 18.59 -10.64
CA SER A 334 4.45 17.71 -11.37
C SER A 334 3.97 17.46 -12.80
N LEU A 335 4.84 16.87 -13.63
CA LEU A 335 4.38 16.23 -14.86
C LEU A 335 3.65 14.92 -14.50
N MET A 336 2.59 14.61 -15.24
CA MET A 336 1.95 13.30 -15.20
C MET A 336 2.80 12.29 -15.97
N LEU A 337 2.76 11.03 -15.55
CA LEU A 337 3.36 9.93 -16.28
C LEU A 337 2.63 9.72 -17.62
N PRO A 338 3.36 9.61 -18.74
CA PRO A 338 2.76 9.42 -20.05
C PRO A 338 2.18 8.00 -20.24
N PRO A 339 1.36 7.77 -21.28
CA PRO A 339 0.80 6.45 -21.57
C PRO A 339 1.85 5.34 -21.74
N SER A 340 3.06 5.66 -22.22
CA SER A 340 4.15 4.69 -22.33
C SER A 340 4.77 4.28 -20.98
N ALA A 341 4.52 5.04 -19.91
CA ALA A 341 4.94 4.77 -18.54
C ALA A 341 3.80 4.25 -17.66
N LEU A 342 2.62 4.00 -18.25
CA LEU A 342 1.47 3.50 -17.52
C LEU A 342 1.78 2.14 -16.89
N ALA A 343 1.31 1.93 -15.65
CA ALA A 343 1.51 0.69 -14.93
C ALA A 343 1.02 -0.54 -15.72
N ALA A 344 1.75 -1.64 -15.64
CA ALA A 344 1.36 -2.90 -16.26
C ALA A 344 0.15 -3.55 -15.54
N SER A 345 -0.52 -4.47 -16.23
CA SER A 345 -1.51 -5.37 -15.63
C SER A 345 -0.84 -6.52 -14.87
N ASP A 346 -1.63 -7.25 -14.08
CA ASP A 346 -1.23 -8.49 -13.42
C ASP A 346 -1.25 -9.72 -14.35
N GLN A 347 -1.35 -9.50 -15.67
CA GLN A 347 -1.37 -10.56 -16.67
C GLN A 347 -0.06 -11.39 -16.63
N PRO A 348 -0.13 -12.72 -16.46
CA PRO A 348 1.04 -13.59 -16.53
C PRO A 348 1.60 -13.69 -17.94
N ASP A 349 2.89 -14.03 -18.05
CA ASP A 349 3.48 -14.39 -19.34
C ASP A 349 3.16 -15.83 -19.72
N ASN A 350 2.23 -16.00 -20.65
CA ASN A 350 1.70 -17.31 -21.06
C ASN A 350 1.49 -17.44 -22.58
N GLY A 351 2.17 -16.60 -23.37
CA GLY A 351 2.08 -16.60 -24.83
C GLY A 351 0.74 -16.13 -25.41
N ARG A 352 -0.19 -15.64 -24.58
CA ARG A 352 -1.44 -15.02 -25.06
C ARG A 352 -1.21 -13.55 -25.42
N MET A 353 -2.17 -12.99 -26.15
CA MET A 353 -2.24 -11.56 -26.48
C MET A 353 -2.01 -10.68 -25.24
N LYS A 354 -1.13 -9.68 -25.35
CA LYS A 354 -0.82 -8.76 -24.24
C LYS A 354 -1.84 -7.63 -24.18
N VAL A 355 -2.34 -7.36 -22.98
CA VAL A 355 -3.36 -6.34 -22.73
C VAL A 355 -2.81 -5.29 -21.77
N VAL A 356 -2.85 -4.02 -22.19
CA VAL A 356 -2.56 -2.85 -21.35
C VAL A 356 -3.85 -2.16 -20.96
N PHE A 357 -3.84 -1.36 -19.89
CA PHE A 357 -5.05 -0.63 -19.50
C PHE A 357 -5.49 0.34 -20.60
N SER A 358 -4.60 1.23 -21.07
CA SER A 358 -4.88 2.11 -22.20
C SER A 358 -3.60 2.59 -22.88
N HIS A 359 -3.68 2.94 -24.17
CA HIS A 359 -2.64 3.64 -24.91
C HIS A 359 -2.75 5.18 -24.82
N HIS A 360 -3.78 5.70 -24.14
CA HIS A 360 -4.10 7.13 -24.12
C HIS A 360 -4.10 7.77 -22.72
N ALA A 361 -4.18 6.96 -21.67
CA ALA A 361 -4.27 7.44 -20.29
C ALA A 361 -2.91 7.92 -19.74
N TRP A 362 -2.89 9.16 -19.25
CA TRP A 362 -1.83 9.72 -18.41
C TRP A 362 -2.12 9.38 -16.95
N SER A 363 -1.08 9.27 -16.11
CA SER A 363 -1.26 8.88 -14.70
C SER A 363 -0.48 9.73 -13.70
N LEU A 364 -1.05 9.94 -12.51
CA LEU A 364 -0.42 10.64 -11.40
C LEU A 364 -0.84 10.01 -10.06
N PRO A 365 0.10 9.54 -9.22
CA PRO A 365 -0.21 9.13 -7.85
C PRO A 365 -0.70 10.31 -7.00
N LEU A 366 -1.80 10.13 -6.29
CA LEU A 366 -2.37 11.07 -5.32
C LEU A 366 -2.23 10.49 -3.91
N GLN A 367 -1.63 11.27 -3.01
CA GLN A 367 -1.43 10.86 -1.61
C GLN A 367 -2.75 10.86 -0.83
N TRP A 368 -2.88 9.92 0.10
CA TRP A 368 -4.08 9.71 0.90
C TRP A 368 -4.55 10.99 1.60
N ASN A 369 -3.64 11.81 2.13
CA ASN A 369 -3.94 13.02 2.89
C ASN A 369 -4.47 14.18 2.00
N TRP A 370 -4.29 14.09 0.68
CA TRP A 370 -4.90 14.99 -0.30
C TRP A 370 -6.33 14.57 -0.66
N MET A 371 -6.65 13.27 -0.53
CA MET A 371 -7.92 12.66 -0.94
C MET A 371 -9.05 12.96 0.03
N LYS A 372 -9.49 14.22 0.09
CA LYS A 372 -10.58 14.68 0.95
C LYS A 372 -11.34 15.87 0.35
N PRO A 373 -12.56 16.17 0.84
CA PRO A 373 -13.31 17.35 0.42
C PRO A 373 -12.47 18.61 0.53
N GLY A 374 -12.46 19.43 -0.52
CA GLY A 374 -11.51 20.54 -0.68
C GLY A 374 -10.52 20.33 -1.82
N LEU A 375 -10.31 19.08 -2.24
CA LEU A 375 -9.47 18.72 -3.38
C LEU A 375 -10.00 19.28 -4.71
N SER A 376 -9.11 19.82 -5.51
CA SER A 376 -9.33 20.24 -6.90
C SER A 376 -8.08 20.02 -7.74
N LEU A 377 -8.23 19.98 -9.06
CA LEU A 377 -7.14 19.67 -9.99
C LEU A 377 -7.07 20.71 -11.10
N ARG A 378 -5.86 21.10 -11.48
CA ARG A 378 -5.59 21.89 -12.68
C ARG A 378 -4.58 21.16 -13.56
N LEU A 379 -4.99 20.85 -14.78
CA LEU A 379 -4.15 20.20 -15.78
C LEU A 379 -3.81 21.19 -16.88
N SER A 380 -2.55 21.24 -17.29
CA SER A 380 -2.09 22.05 -18.41
C SER A 380 -1.18 21.25 -19.34
N ASP A 381 -1.37 21.36 -20.64
CA ASP A 381 -0.53 20.66 -21.62
C ASP A 381 0.64 21.52 -22.15
N ASN A 382 1.48 20.93 -22.99
CA ASN A 382 2.61 21.61 -23.63
C ASN A 382 2.20 22.68 -24.67
N LEU A 383 0.92 22.77 -25.03
CA LEU A 383 0.38 23.79 -25.95
C LEU A 383 -0.29 24.95 -25.20
N GLY A 384 -0.27 24.95 -23.87
CA GLY A 384 -0.86 25.98 -23.02
C GLY A 384 -2.37 25.85 -22.84
N ARG A 385 -2.97 24.71 -23.22
CA ARG A 385 -4.38 24.41 -22.93
C ARG A 385 -4.51 24.03 -21.47
N GLU A 386 -5.56 24.52 -20.82
CA GLU A 386 -5.84 24.27 -19.40
C GLU A 386 -7.20 23.60 -19.21
N GLY A 387 -7.29 22.66 -18.28
CA GLY A 387 -8.52 22.01 -17.85
C GLY A 387 -8.56 21.92 -16.32
N VAL A 388 -9.67 22.34 -15.73
CA VAL A 388 -9.84 22.45 -14.28
C VAL A 388 -10.98 21.55 -13.80
N LEU A 389 -10.71 20.74 -12.78
CA LEU A 389 -11.73 20.11 -11.95
C LEU A 389 -11.88 20.93 -10.67
N SER A 390 -12.99 21.66 -10.57
CA SER A 390 -13.21 22.63 -9.49
C SER A 390 -13.44 21.98 -8.13
N GLN A 391 -13.17 22.72 -7.05
CA GLN A 391 -13.45 22.29 -5.69
C GLN A 391 -14.94 21.96 -5.53
N GLY A 392 -15.25 20.81 -4.94
CA GLY A 392 -16.62 20.34 -4.72
C GLY A 392 -17.20 19.49 -5.86
N GLU A 393 -16.49 19.37 -6.99
CA GLU A 393 -16.88 18.50 -8.11
C GLU A 393 -16.50 17.02 -7.87
N ILE A 394 -15.74 16.71 -6.82
CA ILE A 394 -15.41 15.33 -6.44
C ILE A 394 -16.40 14.85 -5.37
N GLN A 395 -17.11 13.76 -5.66
CA GLN A 395 -17.98 13.09 -4.71
C GLN A 395 -17.18 12.09 -3.88
N PHE A 396 -16.99 12.41 -2.61
CA PHE A 396 -16.35 11.55 -1.62
C PHE A 396 -17.37 10.67 -0.90
N GLY A 397 -17.01 9.41 -0.66
CA GLY A 397 -17.46 8.63 0.48
C GLY A 397 -16.58 8.91 1.71
N GLY A 398 -16.95 8.34 2.85
CA GLY A 398 -16.18 8.50 4.09
C GLY A 398 -14.78 7.89 4.03
N ALA A 399 -14.08 7.96 5.16
CA ALA A 399 -12.81 7.28 5.40
C ALA A 399 -13.03 6.10 6.36
N PRO A 400 -13.82 5.07 5.99
CA PRO A 400 -14.17 4.02 6.91
C PRO A 400 -12.96 3.20 7.32
N GLU A 401 -12.92 2.86 8.61
CA GLU A 401 -11.95 1.95 9.18
C GLU A 401 -12.60 0.58 9.33
N LEU A 402 -11.92 -0.51 8.95
CA LEU A 402 -12.39 -1.88 9.12
C LEU A 402 -11.42 -2.68 10.00
N VAL A 403 -11.94 -3.28 11.07
CA VAL A 403 -11.18 -4.20 11.92
C VAL A 403 -11.66 -5.63 11.66
N ILE A 404 -10.72 -6.52 11.33
CA ILE A 404 -10.96 -7.96 11.19
C ILE A 404 -10.11 -8.69 12.23
N GLN A 405 -10.79 -9.33 13.19
CA GLN A 405 -10.20 -10.21 14.18
C GLN A 405 -10.14 -11.62 13.63
N ASN A 406 -9.03 -12.32 13.83
CA ASN A 406 -8.85 -13.69 13.35
C ASN A 406 -8.59 -14.63 14.51
N ILE A 407 -9.30 -15.76 14.59
CA ILE A 407 -9.07 -16.77 15.63
C ILE A 407 -9.17 -18.19 15.05
N ASP A 408 -8.24 -19.07 15.40
CA ASP A 408 -8.34 -20.51 15.11
C ASP A 408 -8.80 -21.25 16.36
N MET A 409 -9.83 -22.09 16.24
CA MET A 409 -10.42 -22.76 17.40
C MET A 409 -10.70 -24.24 17.15
N GLY A 410 -10.57 -25.02 18.23
CA GLY A 410 -10.87 -26.43 18.27
C GLY A 410 -11.81 -26.76 19.43
N MET A 411 -12.96 -27.37 19.12
CA MET A 411 -14.00 -27.75 20.09
C MET A 411 -13.94 -29.27 20.34
N LEU A 412 -13.50 -29.66 21.54
CA LEU A 412 -13.21 -31.06 21.92
C LEU A 412 -12.05 -31.69 21.15
N ILE A 413 -11.24 -30.86 20.48
CA ILE A 413 -10.04 -31.23 19.71
C ILE A 413 -9.15 -29.99 19.59
N GLU A 414 -7.85 -30.16 19.39
CA GLU A 414 -6.93 -29.05 19.14
C GLU A 414 -7.29 -28.24 17.86
N PRO A 415 -7.00 -26.92 17.82
CA PRO A 415 -7.14 -26.09 16.62
C PRO A 415 -6.38 -26.67 15.43
N ARG A 416 -6.84 -26.32 14.22
CA ARG A 416 -6.36 -26.97 12.99
C ARG A 416 -4.96 -26.49 12.56
N ASN A 417 -4.54 -25.31 13.00
CA ASN A 417 -3.31 -24.62 12.63
C ASN A 417 -3.14 -24.48 11.10
N ARG A 418 -4.21 -24.02 10.43
CA ARG A 418 -4.26 -23.85 8.96
C ARG A 418 -4.85 -22.50 8.53
N ASN A 419 -4.70 -21.48 9.36
CA ASN A 419 -5.10 -20.12 9.00
C ASN A 419 -4.01 -19.46 8.14
N THR A 420 -4.08 -19.66 6.83
CA THR A 420 -3.13 -19.10 5.85
C THR A 420 -3.08 -17.58 5.88
N MET A 421 -4.21 -16.91 6.20
CA MET A 421 -4.29 -15.46 6.35
C MET A 421 -3.30 -14.99 7.42
N ILE A 422 -3.37 -15.57 8.63
CA ILE A 422 -2.47 -15.22 9.73
C ILE A 422 -1.02 -15.63 9.46
N GLN A 423 -0.79 -16.79 8.83
CA GLN A 423 0.55 -17.24 8.48
C GLN A 423 1.28 -16.28 7.52
N ASN A 424 0.55 -15.51 6.71
CA ASN A 424 1.10 -14.55 5.73
C ASN A 424 0.46 -13.16 5.90
N LEU A 425 0.17 -12.77 7.14
CA LEU A 425 -0.68 -11.63 7.47
C LEU A 425 -0.35 -10.31 6.75
N PRO A 426 0.92 -9.85 6.70
CA PRO A 426 1.24 -8.55 6.11
C PRO A 426 0.92 -8.48 4.61
N THR A 427 1.29 -9.52 3.85
CA THR A 427 1.10 -9.54 2.39
C THR A 427 -0.36 -9.76 2.00
N LEU A 428 -1.07 -10.64 2.72
CA LEU A 428 -2.47 -10.91 2.45
C LEU A 428 -3.40 -9.79 2.90
N ALA A 429 -3.07 -9.10 4.00
CA ALA A 429 -3.79 -7.89 4.40
C ALA A 429 -3.67 -6.80 3.31
N ALA A 430 -2.46 -6.61 2.77
CA ALA A 430 -2.22 -5.62 1.71
C ALA A 430 -3.01 -5.92 0.44
N ASP A 431 -3.05 -7.18 0.00
CA ASP A 431 -3.84 -7.60 -1.16
C ASP A 431 -5.35 -7.44 -0.91
N TYR A 432 -5.86 -7.91 0.24
CA TYR A 432 -7.29 -7.78 0.55
C TYR A 432 -7.73 -6.32 0.67
N PHE A 433 -6.88 -5.43 1.22
CA PHE A 433 -7.14 -3.99 1.28
C PHE A 433 -7.42 -3.39 -0.12
N GLN A 434 -6.84 -3.96 -1.19
CA GLN A 434 -7.09 -3.50 -2.56
C GLN A 434 -8.52 -3.81 -3.05
N LYS A 435 -9.21 -4.78 -2.45
CA LYS A 435 -10.53 -5.24 -2.90
C LYS A 435 -11.69 -4.56 -2.21
N ILE A 436 -11.45 -3.99 -1.02
CA ILE A 436 -12.50 -3.41 -0.19
C ILE A 436 -12.44 -1.88 -0.16
N PRO A 437 -13.57 -1.17 0.00
CA PRO A 437 -13.60 0.28 0.04
C PRO A 437 -13.33 0.88 1.43
N ALA A 438 -12.26 0.43 2.08
CA ALA A 438 -11.79 0.96 3.37
C ALA A 438 -10.70 2.03 3.19
N SER A 439 -10.64 3.01 4.08
CA SER A 439 -9.50 3.95 4.18
C SER A 439 -8.39 3.39 5.07
N LYS A 440 -8.76 2.64 6.11
CA LYS A 440 -7.85 1.91 7.00
C LYS A 440 -8.35 0.49 7.24
N LEU A 441 -7.46 -0.49 7.15
CA LEU A 441 -7.72 -1.88 7.49
C LEU A 441 -6.82 -2.29 8.66
N VAL A 442 -7.41 -2.85 9.71
CA VAL A 442 -6.71 -3.49 10.81
C VAL A 442 -6.98 -4.99 10.73
N MET A 443 -5.93 -5.77 10.53
CA MET A 443 -5.94 -7.22 10.60
C MET A 443 -5.26 -7.65 11.89
N ALA A 444 -6.07 -8.18 12.79
CA ALA A 444 -5.65 -8.56 14.13
C ALA A 444 -5.75 -10.08 14.33
N ASP A 445 -4.91 -10.58 15.24
CA ASP A 445 -4.76 -12.00 15.51
C ASP A 445 -5.16 -12.29 16.96
N TYR A 446 -5.78 -13.44 17.16
CA TYR A 446 -6.04 -14.02 18.46
C TYR A 446 -5.28 -15.33 18.60
N THR A 447 -4.78 -15.61 19.79
CA THR A 447 -4.15 -16.89 20.11
C THR A 447 -5.11 -18.04 19.80
N PRO A 448 -4.64 -19.16 19.19
CA PRO A 448 -5.48 -20.31 18.96
C PRO A 448 -6.14 -20.82 20.25
N ALA A 449 -7.42 -21.20 20.15
CA ALA A 449 -8.24 -21.56 21.31
C ALA A 449 -8.66 -23.03 21.29
N HIS A 450 -8.15 -23.83 22.22
CA HIS A 450 -8.59 -25.20 22.44
C HIS A 450 -9.63 -25.26 23.55
N PHE A 451 -10.81 -25.81 23.25
CA PHE A 451 -11.89 -26.03 24.22
C PHE A 451 -12.07 -27.52 24.50
N PRO A 452 -11.37 -28.09 25.50
CA PRO A 452 -11.45 -29.52 25.81
C PRO A 452 -12.79 -29.91 26.46
N ILE A 453 -13.48 -28.94 27.05
CA ILE A 453 -14.82 -29.08 27.62
C ILE A 453 -15.70 -27.97 27.03
N VAL A 454 -16.90 -28.34 26.59
CA VAL A 454 -17.86 -27.41 25.98
C VAL A 454 -19.17 -27.45 26.76
N THR A 455 -19.47 -26.38 27.49
CA THR A 455 -20.78 -26.15 28.12
C THR A 455 -21.67 -25.32 27.20
N MET A 456 -22.78 -25.92 26.76
CA MET A 456 -23.76 -25.31 25.89
C MET A 456 -24.71 -24.40 26.69
N PRO A 457 -25.29 -23.34 26.08
CA PRO A 457 -26.25 -22.48 26.79
C PRO A 457 -27.52 -23.19 27.29
N ASN A 458 -27.87 -24.34 26.74
CA ASN A 458 -28.97 -25.18 27.23
C ASN A 458 -28.60 -26.05 28.45
N GLY A 459 -27.37 -25.95 28.97
CA GLY A 459 -26.88 -26.70 30.12
C GLY A 459 -26.23 -28.06 29.80
N VAL A 460 -26.17 -28.47 28.53
CA VAL A 460 -25.46 -29.70 28.14
C VAL A 460 -23.95 -29.48 28.19
N VAL A 461 -23.20 -30.43 28.75
CA VAL A 461 -21.73 -30.38 28.83
C VAL A 461 -21.15 -31.52 28.00
N TYR A 462 -20.29 -31.19 27.03
CA TYR A 462 -19.55 -32.14 26.22
C TYR A 462 -18.08 -32.20 26.64
N THR A 463 -17.53 -33.41 26.71
CA THR A 463 -16.12 -33.68 27.08
C THR A 463 -15.38 -34.60 26.10
N ASP A 464 -16.09 -35.18 25.13
CA ASP A 464 -15.54 -36.10 24.13
C ASP A 464 -16.07 -35.77 22.73
N LYS A 465 -17.40 -35.77 22.57
CA LYS A 465 -18.07 -35.38 21.32
C LYS A 465 -19.44 -34.73 21.59
N SER A 466 -19.90 -33.91 20.64
CA SER A 466 -21.28 -33.43 20.62
C SER A 466 -22.26 -34.60 20.38
N ALA A 467 -23.45 -34.50 20.99
CA ALA A 467 -24.56 -35.42 20.76
C ALA A 467 -25.24 -35.20 19.39
N SER A 468 -25.01 -34.04 18.75
CA SER A 468 -25.52 -33.76 17.41
C SER A 468 -24.56 -34.25 16.32
N THR A 469 -25.05 -34.27 15.08
CA THR A 469 -24.19 -34.33 13.90
C THR A 469 -23.65 -32.93 13.57
N GLY A 470 -22.54 -32.88 12.83
CA GLY A 470 -21.96 -31.65 12.29
C GLY A 470 -21.72 -31.75 10.79
N GLY A 471 -21.45 -30.61 10.16
CA GLY A 471 -21.06 -30.52 8.76
C GLY A 471 -20.36 -29.20 8.43
N TRP A 472 -20.13 -28.98 7.14
CA TRP A 472 -19.45 -27.77 6.68
C TRP A 472 -20.21 -26.48 7.06
N HIS A 473 -21.54 -26.51 7.10
CA HIS A 473 -22.42 -25.41 7.53
C HIS A 473 -23.36 -25.75 8.70
N SER A 474 -23.09 -26.82 9.45
CA SER A 474 -24.01 -27.28 10.51
C SER A 474 -23.28 -27.85 11.72
N GLY A 475 -23.98 -27.90 12.85
CA GLY A 475 -23.46 -28.40 14.13
C GLY A 475 -23.91 -27.50 15.27
N ASP A 476 -24.28 -28.09 16.41
CA ASP A 476 -24.71 -27.34 17.58
C ASP A 476 -23.57 -26.49 18.17
N MET A 477 -22.36 -27.06 18.32
CA MET A 477 -21.18 -26.33 18.81
C MET A 477 -20.75 -25.24 17.82
N ARG A 478 -20.85 -25.46 16.51
CA ARG A 478 -20.60 -24.42 15.49
C ARG A 478 -21.43 -23.16 15.78
N GLU A 479 -22.74 -23.32 15.96
CA GLU A 479 -23.66 -22.20 16.14
C GLU A 479 -23.56 -21.56 17.53
N ALA A 480 -23.49 -22.38 18.59
CA ALA A 480 -23.53 -21.91 19.96
C ALA A 480 -22.17 -21.40 20.45
N ILE A 481 -21.09 -22.08 20.07
CA ILE A 481 -19.75 -21.82 20.60
C ILE A 481 -18.95 -20.99 19.60
N GLY A 482 -18.71 -21.49 18.39
CA GLY A 482 -17.88 -20.78 17.41
C GLY A 482 -18.45 -19.43 17.00
N LYS A 483 -19.75 -19.40 16.67
CA LYS A 483 -20.45 -18.18 16.25
C LYS A 483 -20.92 -17.34 17.45
N ALA A 484 -21.83 -17.86 18.28
CA ALA A 484 -22.46 -17.05 19.33
C ALA A 484 -21.54 -16.73 20.51
N MET A 485 -20.80 -17.69 21.06
CA MET A 485 -19.92 -17.45 22.22
C MET A 485 -18.63 -16.74 21.82
N VAL A 486 -17.89 -17.25 20.83
CA VAL A 486 -16.57 -16.70 20.47
C VAL A 486 -16.68 -15.48 19.58
N SER A 487 -17.24 -15.60 18.37
CA SER A 487 -17.20 -14.49 17.39
C SER A 487 -18.00 -13.28 17.86
N ILE A 488 -19.25 -13.49 18.28
CA ILE A 488 -20.07 -12.41 18.84
C ILE A 488 -19.57 -11.99 20.21
N GLY A 489 -18.94 -12.87 20.99
CA GLY A 489 -18.29 -12.49 22.25
C GLY A 489 -17.15 -11.50 22.03
N ILE A 490 -16.22 -11.80 21.12
CA ILE A 490 -15.13 -10.90 20.72
C ILE A 490 -15.70 -9.59 20.18
N ASN A 491 -16.75 -9.64 19.34
CA ASN A 491 -17.42 -8.45 18.83
C ASN A 491 -18.02 -7.59 19.95
N ASN A 492 -18.75 -8.19 20.87
CA ASN A 492 -19.41 -7.51 22.00
C ASN A 492 -18.40 -6.92 22.99
N ALA A 493 -17.32 -7.64 23.30
CA ALA A 493 -16.25 -7.16 24.17
C ALA A 493 -15.59 -5.89 23.61
N ASN A 494 -15.41 -5.82 22.29
CA ASN A 494 -14.86 -4.66 21.59
C ASN A 494 -15.82 -3.46 21.46
N VAL A 495 -17.07 -3.60 21.89
CA VAL A 495 -18.05 -2.49 22.01
C VAL A 495 -18.57 -2.31 23.44
N GLY A 496 -17.90 -2.90 24.44
CA GLY A 496 -18.20 -2.70 25.86
C GLY A 496 -19.45 -3.40 26.38
N ILE A 497 -20.01 -4.37 25.64
CA ILE A 497 -21.14 -5.16 26.13
C ILE A 497 -20.56 -6.35 26.91
N LEU A 498 -20.88 -6.47 28.20
CA LEU A 498 -20.28 -7.49 29.07
C LEU A 498 -21.02 -8.84 29.04
N THR A 499 -22.34 -8.84 28.82
CA THR A 499 -23.17 -10.06 28.85
C THR A 499 -24.30 -10.04 27.83
N SER A 500 -24.74 -11.22 27.40
CA SER A 500 -25.92 -11.40 26.55
C SER A 500 -26.54 -12.80 26.73
N ALA A 501 -27.65 -13.09 26.06
CA ALA A 501 -28.16 -14.47 25.97
C ALA A 501 -27.14 -15.42 25.31
N GLY A 502 -27.10 -16.69 25.72
CA GLY A 502 -26.05 -17.62 25.28
C GLY A 502 -26.08 -17.91 23.77
N TYR A 503 -27.24 -18.25 23.21
CA TYR A 503 -27.41 -18.55 21.78
C TYR A 503 -27.51 -17.31 20.88
N THR A 504 -27.58 -16.08 21.43
CA THR A 504 -27.75 -14.90 20.56
C THR A 504 -26.54 -14.69 19.65
N GLN A 505 -26.81 -14.61 18.35
CA GLN A 505 -25.84 -14.22 17.32
C GLN A 505 -26.08 -12.77 16.85
N GLN A 506 -26.77 -11.96 17.67
CA GLN A 506 -27.08 -10.58 17.32
C GLN A 506 -25.80 -9.76 17.15
N TYR A 507 -25.67 -9.14 15.99
CA TYR A 507 -24.55 -8.27 15.69
C TYR A 507 -24.77 -6.86 16.25
N ASN A 508 -24.16 -6.54 17.39
CA ASN A 508 -24.21 -5.21 17.98
C ASN A 508 -23.18 -4.28 17.34
N ARG A 509 -23.26 -4.10 16.02
CA ARG A 509 -22.33 -3.26 15.27
C ARG A 509 -22.41 -1.80 15.76
N ARG A 510 -21.25 -1.24 16.08
CA ARG A 510 -21.08 0.19 16.43
C ARG A 510 -20.08 0.84 15.46
N PHE A 511 -18.87 0.30 15.43
CA PHE A 511 -17.89 0.54 14.37
C PHE A 511 -17.77 -0.70 13.46
N ASN A 512 -17.02 -0.60 12.36
CA ASN A 512 -16.88 -1.73 11.42
C ASN A 512 -15.90 -2.76 11.99
N HIS A 513 -16.45 -3.82 12.57
CA HIS A 513 -15.67 -4.85 13.24
C HIS A 513 -16.24 -6.24 12.95
N ILE A 514 -15.40 -7.13 12.45
CA ILE A 514 -15.78 -8.49 12.07
C ILE A 514 -14.82 -9.48 12.73
N THR A 515 -15.34 -10.59 13.26
CA THR A 515 -14.54 -11.72 13.71
C THR A 515 -14.60 -12.85 12.69
N ALA A 516 -13.47 -13.12 12.06
CA ALA A 516 -13.21 -14.27 11.22
C ALA A 516 -12.64 -15.41 12.06
N HIS A 517 -13.16 -16.62 11.88
CA HIS A 517 -12.64 -17.80 12.55
C HIS A 517 -12.50 -19.02 11.64
N THR A 518 -11.51 -19.84 11.95
CA THR A 518 -11.43 -21.23 11.51
C THR A 518 -11.84 -22.12 12.68
N ASN A 519 -12.71 -23.10 12.44
CA ASN A 519 -13.26 -23.92 13.51
C ASN A 519 -13.33 -25.40 13.13
N VAL A 520 -12.92 -26.27 14.05
CA VAL A 520 -13.01 -27.73 13.96
C VAL A 520 -13.63 -28.28 15.24
N GLY A 521 -14.50 -29.29 15.14
CA GLY A 521 -15.11 -29.91 16.31
C GLY A 521 -15.36 -31.41 16.18
N VAL A 522 -15.52 -32.08 17.32
CA VAL A 522 -15.86 -33.51 17.38
C VAL A 522 -17.37 -33.69 17.58
N TYR A 523 -18.02 -34.32 16.60
CA TYR A 523 -19.47 -34.56 16.59
C TYR A 523 -19.78 -36.05 16.56
N THR A 524 -21.05 -36.40 16.77
CA THR A 524 -21.51 -37.77 16.54
C THR A 524 -21.69 -38.02 15.04
N LYS A 525 -21.06 -39.07 14.54
CA LYS A 525 -21.19 -39.50 13.14
C LYS A 525 -22.61 -40.00 12.88
N LYS A 526 -23.21 -39.51 11.79
CA LYS A 526 -24.60 -39.82 11.41
C LYS A 526 -24.93 -41.31 11.47
N ASP A 527 -26.07 -41.63 12.08
CA ASP A 527 -26.62 -42.98 12.26
C ASP A 527 -25.71 -43.95 13.06
N THR A 528 -24.74 -43.41 13.82
CA THR A 528 -23.84 -44.19 14.68
C THR A 528 -23.58 -43.45 16.00
N ASP A 529 -22.88 -44.09 16.94
CA ASP A 529 -22.36 -43.45 18.15
C ASP A 529 -20.85 -43.18 18.07
N LEU A 530 -20.26 -43.21 16.88
CA LEU A 530 -18.82 -42.96 16.71
C LEU A 530 -18.52 -41.46 16.61
N PRO A 531 -17.34 -40.99 17.09
CA PRO A 531 -16.91 -39.62 16.89
C PRO A 531 -16.56 -39.35 15.42
N GLN A 532 -16.80 -38.12 14.97
CA GLN A 532 -16.41 -37.58 13.68
C GLN A 532 -15.85 -36.18 13.87
N VAL A 533 -14.62 -35.97 13.42
CA VAL A 533 -14.03 -34.62 13.31
C VAL A 533 -14.66 -33.92 12.11
N VAL A 534 -15.16 -32.71 12.33
CA VAL A 534 -15.80 -31.88 11.31
C VAL A 534 -15.11 -30.54 11.26
N VAL A 535 -14.70 -30.15 10.05
CA VAL A 535 -14.23 -28.81 9.73
C VAL A 535 -15.42 -27.96 9.28
N HIS A 536 -15.48 -26.74 9.78
CA HIS A 536 -16.53 -25.76 9.52
C HIS A 536 -16.03 -24.68 8.55
N GLY A 537 -16.88 -24.24 7.60
CA GLY A 537 -16.55 -23.15 6.68
C GLY A 537 -17.78 -22.58 5.96
N GLY A 538 -17.52 -21.77 4.94
CA GLY A 538 -18.49 -21.26 3.96
C GLY A 538 -19.72 -20.56 4.56
N SER A 539 -19.56 -19.77 5.63
CA SER A 539 -20.65 -18.89 6.04
C SER A 539 -20.16 -17.59 6.65
N GLY A 540 -20.80 -16.48 6.30
CA GLY A 540 -20.56 -15.18 6.90
C GLY A 540 -21.83 -14.34 7.06
N GLY A 541 -21.68 -13.19 7.71
CA GLY A 541 -22.74 -12.24 8.01
C GLY A 541 -22.82 -11.91 9.51
N GLY A 542 -23.38 -10.75 9.86
CA GLY A 542 -23.60 -10.37 11.26
C GLY A 542 -22.31 -10.21 12.08
N GLY A 543 -21.23 -9.74 11.48
CA GLY A 543 -19.93 -9.59 12.14
C GLY A 543 -19.18 -10.91 12.32
N ILE A 544 -19.61 -11.99 11.67
CA ILE A 544 -19.04 -13.33 11.78
C ILE A 544 -18.57 -13.81 10.41
N VAL A 545 -17.44 -14.49 10.37
CA VAL A 545 -16.96 -15.23 9.20
C VAL A 545 -16.48 -16.60 9.65
N THR A 546 -17.10 -17.67 9.18
CA THR A 546 -16.69 -19.05 9.45
C THR A 546 -16.03 -19.61 8.19
N LEU A 547 -14.73 -19.88 8.29
CA LEU A 547 -13.88 -20.19 7.13
C LEU A 547 -13.21 -21.56 7.26
N GLU A 548 -13.20 -22.30 6.17
CA GLU A 548 -12.29 -23.41 5.95
C GLU A 548 -11.02 -22.91 5.23
N ALA A 549 -11.17 -22.26 4.07
CA ALA A 549 -10.10 -21.53 3.41
C ALA A 549 -10.12 -20.07 3.84
N THR A 550 -8.96 -19.54 4.23
CA THR A 550 -8.80 -18.15 4.68
C THR A 550 -8.21 -17.26 3.59
N THR A 551 -8.30 -17.70 2.33
CA THR A 551 -7.86 -17.01 1.11
C THR A 551 -8.80 -17.39 -0.04
N GLY A 552 -8.64 -16.78 -1.21
CA GLY A 552 -9.50 -17.08 -2.36
C GLY A 552 -10.92 -16.59 -2.18
N ASN A 553 -11.83 -17.19 -2.96
CA ASN A 553 -13.20 -16.72 -2.99
C ASN A 553 -13.96 -16.99 -1.69
N GLU A 554 -13.64 -18.00 -0.88
CA GLU A 554 -14.34 -18.21 0.40
C GLU A 554 -14.18 -16.98 1.30
N TRP A 555 -12.96 -16.44 1.41
CA TRP A 555 -12.71 -15.21 2.16
C TRP A 555 -13.52 -14.01 1.62
N SER A 556 -13.41 -13.73 0.32
CA SER A 556 -14.14 -12.64 -0.34
C SER A 556 -15.66 -12.79 -0.21
N HIS A 557 -16.17 -14.01 -0.40
CA HIS A 557 -17.59 -14.32 -0.39
C HIS A 557 -18.21 -14.13 1.00
N GLU A 558 -17.60 -14.73 2.02
CA GLU A 558 -18.15 -14.73 3.37
C GLU A 558 -18.00 -13.36 4.06
N LEU A 559 -16.95 -12.59 3.74
CA LEU A 559 -16.88 -11.18 4.14
C LEU A 559 -17.89 -10.32 3.38
N GLY A 560 -18.15 -10.62 2.10
CA GLY A 560 -19.21 -9.97 1.32
C GLY A 560 -20.57 -10.02 2.02
N HIS A 561 -20.95 -11.14 2.64
CA HIS A 561 -22.17 -11.24 3.44
C HIS A 561 -22.22 -10.28 4.62
N ASN A 562 -21.08 -10.00 5.25
CA ASN A 562 -21.01 -9.02 6.33
C ASN A 562 -21.29 -7.60 5.83
N TYR A 563 -20.88 -7.28 4.60
CA TYR A 563 -21.13 -6.00 3.94
C TYR A 563 -22.56 -5.86 3.39
N GLY A 564 -23.44 -6.84 3.63
CA GLY A 564 -24.81 -6.86 3.14
C GLY A 564 -24.95 -7.32 1.70
N LEU A 565 -23.94 -8.01 1.15
CA LEU A 565 -24.01 -8.60 -0.19
C LEU A 565 -24.75 -9.94 -0.15
N GLY A 566 -25.54 -10.21 -1.18
CA GLY A 566 -26.27 -11.46 -1.36
C GLY A 566 -25.80 -12.20 -2.60
N HIS A 567 -26.15 -13.49 -2.71
CA HIS A 567 -25.76 -14.32 -3.85
C HIS A 567 -26.40 -13.88 -5.16
N TRP A 568 -25.70 -14.14 -6.26
CA TRP A 568 -26.19 -13.95 -7.64
C TRP A 568 -26.73 -12.52 -7.87
N PRO A 569 -25.92 -11.48 -7.60
CA PRO A 569 -26.38 -10.11 -7.72
C PRO A 569 -26.78 -9.78 -9.15
N TYR A 570 -28.04 -9.36 -9.34
CA TYR A 570 -28.58 -8.93 -10.63
C TYR A 570 -27.69 -7.86 -11.28
N MET A 571 -27.33 -7.97 -12.57
CA MET A 571 -26.46 -7.06 -13.34
C MET A 571 -25.12 -6.68 -12.68
N ALA A 572 -24.64 -7.52 -11.77
CA ALA A 572 -23.34 -7.35 -11.11
C ALA A 572 -22.70 -8.70 -10.79
N SER A 573 -23.17 -9.78 -11.41
CA SER A 573 -22.66 -11.14 -11.22
C SER A 573 -21.45 -11.43 -12.11
N ILE A 574 -21.33 -10.73 -13.24
CA ILE A 574 -20.28 -10.90 -14.24
C ILE A 574 -19.68 -9.52 -14.50
N HIS A 575 -18.35 -9.45 -14.60
CA HIS A 575 -17.67 -8.22 -15.03
C HIS A 575 -17.81 -8.01 -16.55
N ASP A 576 -17.62 -6.76 -16.98
CA ASP A 576 -17.58 -6.37 -18.38
C ASP A 576 -16.59 -5.20 -18.60
N MET A 577 -16.62 -4.59 -19.79
CA MET A 577 -15.78 -3.43 -20.11
C MET A 577 -16.05 -2.22 -19.21
N GLU A 578 -17.30 -2.00 -18.80
CA GLU A 578 -17.72 -0.84 -18.01
C GLU A 578 -17.35 -0.99 -16.53
N SER A 579 -17.23 -2.24 -16.05
CA SER A 579 -16.84 -2.52 -14.67
C SER A 579 -15.42 -2.03 -14.32
N GLY A 580 -14.55 -1.81 -15.31
CA GLY A 580 -13.16 -1.39 -15.13
C GLY A 580 -12.26 -2.47 -14.53
N TRP A 581 -11.01 -2.09 -14.23
CA TRP A 581 -10.01 -2.96 -13.60
C TRP A 581 -9.84 -2.62 -12.14
N GLY A 582 -9.34 -3.56 -11.35
CA GLY A 582 -8.86 -3.29 -10.00
C GLY A 582 -7.50 -2.60 -10.01
N TRP A 583 -7.08 -2.09 -8.85
CA TRP A 583 -5.76 -1.47 -8.67
C TRP A 583 -5.07 -1.99 -7.41
N ASP A 584 -3.79 -2.32 -7.55
CA ASP A 584 -2.93 -2.65 -6.43
C ASP A 584 -1.88 -1.55 -6.26
N ALA A 585 -2.07 -0.70 -5.24
CA ALA A 585 -1.17 0.41 -4.96
C ALA A 585 0.18 -0.02 -4.37
N PHE A 586 0.27 -1.21 -3.75
CA PHE A 586 1.53 -1.74 -3.23
C PHE A 586 2.40 -2.32 -4.33
N HIS A 587 1.79 -2.95 -5.34
CA HIS A 587 2.50 -3.49 -6.50
C HIS A 587 2.62 -2.49 -7.65
N GLN A 588 1.84 -1.40 -7.64
CA GLN A 588 1.68 -0.48 -8.76
C GLN A 588 1.31 -1.24 -10.03
N ARG A 589 0.22 -2.01 -9.94
CA ARG A 589 -0.27 -2.88 -11.02
C ARG A 589 -1.78 -2.82 -11.10
N PHE A 590 -2.29 -2.84 -12.32
CA PHE A 590 -3.72 -3.06 -12.52
C PHE A 590 -4.07 -4.54 -12.32
N ILE A 591 -5.19 -4.81 -11.64
CA ILE A 591 -5.75 -6.14 -11.49
C ILE A 591 -6.84 -6.29 -12.55
N GLY A 592 -6.56 -7.02 -13.64
CA GLY A 592 -7.50 -7.09 -14.75
C GLY A 592 -8.76 -7.87 -14.41
N ASN A 593 -9.89 -7.44 -14.96
CA ASN A 593 -11.17 -8.15 -14.86
C ASN A 593 -11.35 -9.21 -15.96
N LEU A 594 -10.23 -9.73 -16.50
CA LEU A 594 -10.16 -10.73 -17.55
C LEU A 594 -9.53 -12.01 -17.01
N HIS A 595 -10.07 -13.17 -17.39
CA HIS A 595 -9.52 -14.45 -16.95
C HIS A 595 -8.30 -14.87 -17.77
N TRP A 596 -7.11 -14.49 -17.31
CA TRP A 596 -5.85 -14.60 -18.07
C TRP A 596 -5.45 -16.02 -18.51
N LYS A 597 -5.83 -17.05 -17.76
CA LYS A 597 -5.37 -18.44 -17.95
C LYS A 597 -6.47 -19.38 -18.46
N GLY A 598 -7.71 -18.90 -18.52
CA GLY A 598 -8.90 -19.74 -18.65
C GLY A 598 -9.35 -19.92 -20.09
N SER A 599 -10.28 -20.86 -20.28
CA SER A 599 -10.99 -21.04 -21.54
C SER A 599 -11.78 -19.77 -21.91
N VAL A 600 -11.90 -19.53 -23.22
CA VAL A 600 -12.62 -18.39 -23.78
C VAL A 600 -14.04 -18.82 -24.13
N TYR A 601 -15.04 -18.20 -23.51
CA TYR A 601 -16.45 -18.42 -23.79
C TYR A 601 -17.28 -17.21 -23.30
N THR A 602 -18.46 -17.01 -23.89
CA THR A 602 -19.42 -16.00 -23.45
C THR A 602 -19.93 -16.33 -22.05
N GLN A 603 -19.74 -15.40 -21.11
CA GLN A 603 -20.29 -15.55 -19.76
C GLN A 603 -21.78 -15.26 -19.77
N GLN A 604 -22.55 -16.08 -19.06
CA GLN A 604 -23.99 -15.90 -18.94
C GLN A 604 -24.46 -16.24 -17.53
N GLN A 605 -25.16 -15.30 -16.90
CA GLN A 605 -25.78 -15.48 -15.58
C GLN A 605 -27.16 -14.82 -15.59
N GLY A 606 -28.22 -15.61 -15.54
CA GLY A 606 -29.58 -15.10 -15.76
C GLY A 606 -29.69 -14.41 -17.12
N ASP A 607 -30.08 -13.14 -17.10
CA ASP A 607 -30.22 -12.29 -18.30
C ASP A 607 -28.92 -11.56 -18.70
N ASP A 608 -27.88 -11.61 -17.85
CA ASP A 608 -26.60 -10.98 -18.14
C ASP A 608 -25.81 -11.87 -19.11
N ILE A 609 -25.48 -11.34 -20.31
CA ILE A 609 -24.72 -12.04 -21.35
C ILE A 609 -23.53 -11.16 -21.74
N VAL A 610 -22.32 -11.59 -21.40
CA VAL A 610 -21.08 -10.83 -21.66
C VAL A 610 -20.17 -11.64 -22.59
N PRO A 611 -19.98 -11.21 -23.85
CA PRO A 611 -19.07 -11.87 -24.77
C PRO A 611 -17.60 -11.70 -24.34
N PRO A 612 -16.69 -12.59 -24.78
CA PRO A 612 -15.27 -12.44 -24.47
C PRO A 612 -14.68 -11.14 -25.02
N PHE A 613 -13.76 -10.54 -24.27
CA PHE A 613 -12.94 -9.42 -24.74
C PHE A 613 -12.06 -9.87 -25.91
N LYS A 614 -12.26 -9.24 -27.08
CA LYS A 614 -11.54 -9.48 -28.35
C LYS A 614 -11.44 -10.96 -28.74
N ASP A 615 -12.46 -11.76 -28.42
CA ASP A 615 -12.48 -13.22 -28.62
C ASP A 615 -11.27 -13.95 -27.98
N ALA A 616 -10.60 -13.32 -27.03
CA ALA A 616 -9.33 -13.77 -26.46
C ALA A 616 -9.41 -14.03 -24.96
N PHE A 617 -10.27 -13.35 -24.21
CA PHE A 617 -10.41 -13.51 -22.76
C PHE A 617 -11.87 -13.42 -22.32
N ARG A 618 -12.35 -14.35 -21.49
CA ARG A 618 -13.63 -14.15 -20.79
C ARG A 618 -13.45 -13.15 -19.64
N PHE A 619 -14.53 -12.47 -19.26
CA PHE A 619 -14.55 -11.64 -18.05
C PHE A 619 -14.65 -12.50 -16.77
N LEU A 620 -14.20 -11.92 -15.65
CA LEU A 620 -14.32 -12.51 -14.31
C LEU A 620 -15.77 -12.47 -13.81
N VAL A 621 -16.03 -13.22 -12.75
CA VAL A 621 -17.30 -13.23 -12.02
C VAL A 621 -17.13 -12.67 -10.62
N ASP A 622 -18.18 -12.04 -10.11
CA ASP A 622 -18.22 -11.45 -8.77
C ASP A 622 -18.05 -12.52 -7.67
N ALA A 623 -17.54 -12.12 -6.51
CA ALA A 623 -17.34 -13.02 -5.37
C ALA A 623 -18.63 -13.73 -4.91
N GLN A 624 -19.79 -13.07 -5.05
CA GLN A 624 -21.12 -13.60 -4.72
C GLN A 624 -21.73 -14.46 -5.85
N ASN A 625 -20.99 -14.68 -6.94
CA ASN A 625 -21.36 -15.45 -8.12
C ASN A 625 -20.38 -16.64 -8.34
N GLY A 626 -19.79 -17.16 -7.26
CA GLY A 626 -18.81 -18.25 -7.30
C GLY A 626 -17.36 -17.79 -7.45
N GLY A 627 -17.13 -16.52 -7.77
CA GLY A 627 -15.81 -15.89 -7.85
C GLY A 627 -14.77 -16.67 -8.67
N GLU A 628 -13.51 -16.35 -8.45
CA GLU A 628 -12.40 -17.00 -9.17
C GLU A 628 -11.43 -17.66 -8.19
N GLN A 629 -10.62 -18.59 -8.71
CA GLN A 629 -9.53 -19.17 -7.94
C GLN A 629 -8.43 -18.15 -7.69
N GLU A 630 -7.60 -18.41 -6.67
CA GLU A 630 -6.43 -17.59 -6.37
C GLU A 630 -5.49 -17.48 -7.58
N TYR A 631 -4.83 -16.33 -7.73
CA TYR A 631 -3.87 -16.09 -8.81
C TYR A 631 -4.44 -16.29 -10.21
N VAL A 632 -5.61 -15.70 -10.50
CA VAL A 632 -6.04 -15.51 -11.90
C VAL A 632 -4.93 -14.78 -12.67
N GLY A 633 -4.45 -13.67 -12.11
CA GLY A 633 -3.21 -13.01 -12.52
C GLY A 633 -1.98 -13.48 -11.75
N THR A 634 -1.05 -12.56 -11.54
CA THR A 634 0.25 -12.80 -10.88
C THR A 634 0.28 -12.33 -9.42
N ILE A 635 -0.72 -11.57 -8.98
CA ILE A 635 -0.68 -10.84 -7.70
C ILE A 635 -1.76 -11.32 -6.74
N SER A 636 -3.03 -11.15 -7.11
CA SER A 636 -4.15 -11.28 -6.18
C SER A 636 -4.48 -12.72 -5.81
N ARG A 637 -4.69 -12.97 -4.51
CA ARG A 637 -5.26 -14.19 -3.94
C ARG A 637 -6.73 -14.04 -3.57
N PHE A 638 -7.30 -12.84 -3.72
CA PHE A 638 -8.71 -12.59 -3.46
C PHE A 638 -9.45 -12.28 -4.76
N THR A 639 -10.76 -12.56 -4.75
CA THR A 639 -11.63 -12.25 -5.88
C THR A 639 -11.73 -10.73 -6.04
N LEU A 640 -11.77 -10.26 -7.28
CA LEU A 640 -12.11 -8.87 -7.60
C LEU A 640 -13.64 -8.75 -7.55
N GLU A 641 -14.18 -7.98 -6.60
CA GLU A 641 -15.62 -7.69 -6.55
C GLU A 641 -16.07 -6.78 -7.70
N HIS A 642 -17.31 -6.93 -8.16
CA HIS A 642 -17.90 -6.02 -9.11
C HIS A 642 -18.04 -4.60 -8.51
N PRO A 643 -17.78 -3.50 -9.24
CA PRO A 643 -17.84 -2.14 -8.68
C PRO A 643 -19.21 -1.81 -8.06
N ALA A 644 -20.31 -2.34 -8.61
CA ALA A 644 -21.64 -2.17 -8.03
C ALA A 644 -21.83 -2.88 -6.67
N GLN A 645 -21.21 -4.05 -6.46
CA GLN A 645 -21.18 -4.68 -5.14
C GLN A 645 -20.26 -3.91 -4.19
N SER A 646 -19.11 -3.46 -4.70
CA SER A 646 -18.19 -2.61 -3.94
C SER A 646 -18.84 -1.29 -3.50
N ARG A 647 -19.75 -0.69 -4.28
CA ARG A 647 -20.56 0.48 -3.85
C ARG A 647 -21.48 0.14 -2.67
N LYS A 648 -22.10 -1.04 -2.67
CA LYS A 648 -22.92 -1.51 -1.53
C LYS A 648 -22.05 -1.71 -0.29
N ALA A 649 -20.86 -2.29 -0.45
CA ALA A 649 -19.90 -2.43 0.64
C ALA A 649 -19.45 -1.06 1.18
N GLN A 650 -19.19 -0.07 0.31
CA GLN A 650 -18.84 1.29 0.71
C GLN A 650 -19.97 1.95 1.52
N ARG A 651 -21.23 1.81 1.08
CA ARG A 651 -22.39 2.30 1.83
C ARG A 651 -22.54 1.62 3.19
N TRP A 652 -22.30 0.30 3.23
CA TRP A 652 -22.27 -0.42 4.50
C TRP A 652 -21.18 0.14 5.40
N MET A 653 -19.96 0.31 4.91
CA MET A 653 -18.83 0.81 5.72
C MET A 653 -19.07 2.25 6.23
N ASN A 654 -19.57 3.13 5.39
CA ASN A 654 -19.88 4.52 5.75
C ASN A 654 -21.02 4.67 6.77
N SER A 655 -21.89 3.66 6.91
CA SER A 655 -22.97 3.71 7.90
C SER A 655 -22.52 3.33 9.32
N GLY A 656 -21.35 2.72 9.47
CA GLY A 656 -20.74 2.45 10.77
C GLY A 656 -20.02 3.66 11.35
N PHE A 657 -19.73 3.62 12.64
CA PHE A 657 -18.90 4.63 13.29
C PHE A 657 -17.41 4.37 13.02
N ASN A 658 -16.62 5.43 13.02
CA ASN A 658 -15.19 5.36 13.27
C ASN A 658 -14.92 5.68 14.75
N LEU A 659 -13.84 5.11 15.28
CA LEU A 659 -13.35 5.43 16.63
C LEU A 659 -12.60 6.76 16.59
N ASP A 660 -12.96 7.67 17.49
CA ASP A 660 -12.30 8.97 17.65
C ASP A 660 -12.30 9.35 19.12
N SER A 661 -11.14 9.23 19.77
CA SER A 661 -10.98 9.50 21.21
C SER A 661 -11.26 10.97 21.59
N SER A 662 -11.13 11.89 20.62
CA SER A 662 -11.42 13.31 20.79
C SER A 662 -12.92 13.62 20.80
N SER A 663 -13.75 12.74 20.24
CA SER A 663 -15.21 12.85 20.28
C SER A 663 -15.74 12.63 21.71
N PRO A 664 -16.77 13.38 22.15
CA PRO A 664 -17.40 13.19 23.45
C PRO A 664 -17.88 11.75 23.70
N SER A 665 -18.43 11.09 22.67
CA SER A 665 -18.88 9.69 22.75
C SER A 665 -17.78 8.67 22.44
N GLY A 666 -16.63 9.10 21.92
CA GLY A 666 -15.59 8.21 21.38
C GLY A 666 -15.83 7.76 19.93
N TYR A 667 -16.91 8.24 19.30
CA TYR A 667 -17.35 7.83 17.97
C TYR A 667 -17.70 9.02 17.07
N VAL A 668 -17.44 8.86 15.77
CA VAL A 668 -17.89 9.77 14.71
C VAL A 668 -18.52 8.98 13.56
N GLN A 669 -19.45 9.59 12.82
CA GLN A 669 -20.11 8.97 11.67
C GLN A 669 -20.02 9.86 10.45
N TRP A 670 -19.87 9.24 9.28
CA TRP A 670 -19.85 9.95 8.00
C TRP A 670 -21.25 10.44 7.62
N ASP A 671 -21.35 11.74 7.32
CA ASP A 671 -22.55 12.32 6.72
C ASP A 671 -22.29 12.61 5.23
N GLN A 672 -22.97 11.85 4.36
CA GLN A 672 -22.79 11.92 2.91
C GLN A 672 -23.21 13.28 2.32
N ALA A 673 -24.21 13.94 2.92
CA ALA A 673 -24.76 15.18 2.39
C ALA A 673 -23.81 16.38 2.61
N THR A 674 -23.18 16.43 3.79
CA THR A 674 -22.18 17.46 4.13
C THR A 674 -20.75 17.05 3.78
N GLN A 675 -20.54 15.79 3.40
CA GLN A 675 -19.24 15.16 3.14
C GLN A 675 -18.26 15.35 4.30
N ARG A 676 -18.71 15.13 5.54
CA ARG A 676 -17.89 15.30 6.76
C ARG A 676 -18.24 14.27 7.80
N TYR A 677 -17.26 13.95 8.66
CA TYR A 677 -17.53 13.22 9.89
C TYR A 677 -18.16 14.14 10.94
N GLN A 678 -19.19 13.63 11.62
CA GLN A 678 -19.91 14.33 12.67
C GLN A 678 -19.87 13.53 13.97
N THR A 679 -19.89 14.24 15.11
CA THR A 679 -20.01 13.62 16.43
C THR A 679 -21.36 12.93 16.56
N VAL A 680 -21.38 11.74 17.15
CA VAL A 680 -22.60 10.94 17.32
C VAL A 680 -23.05 10.92 18.77
N GLU A 681 -24.34 11.12 19.00
CA GLU A 681 -25.00 10.80 20.27
C GLU A 681 -25.39 9.31 20.28
N THR A 682 -24.84 8.54 21.21
CA THR A 682 -25.09 7.09 21.32
C THR A 682 -25.07 6.66 22.78
N ASP A 683 -25.81 5.58 23.08
CA ASP A 683 -25.78 4.85 24.34
C ASP A 683 -24.62 3.83 24.43
N THR A 684 -23.81 3.75 23.38
CA THR A 684 -22.63 2.88 23.34
C THR A 684 -21.59 3.37 24.35
N PRO A 685 -21.01 2.48 25.16
CA PRO A 685 -19.92 2.85 26.06
C PRO A 685 -18.76 3.49 25.28
N LYS A 686 -18.22 4.58 25.80
CA LYS A 686 -17.00 5.19 25.27
C LYS A 686 -15.81 4.28 25.59
N PRO A 687 -15.00 3.86 24.61
CA PRO A 687 -13.75 3.15 24.88
C PRO A 687 -12.80 4.03 25.70
N GLN A 688 -12.18 3.44 26.73
CA GLN A 688 -11.12 4.07 27.51
C GLN A 688 -9.78 3.98 26.77
N GLN A 689 -9.54 2.85 26.09
CA GLN A 689 -8.38 2.62 25.23
C GLN A 689 -8.85 1.92 23.95
N THR A 690 -8.23 2.25 22.82
CA THR A 690 -8.58 1.70 21.51
C THR A 690 -7.36 1.08 20.85
N GLY A 691 -7.52 -0.12 20.28
CA GLY A 691 -6.47 -0.79 19.52
C GLY A 691 -5.25 -1.21 20.34
N VAL A 692 -5.46 -1.62 21.59
CA VAL A 692 -4.41 -2.10 22.51
C VAL A 692 -4.45 -3.63 22.63
N PRO A 693 -3.35 -4.30 23.03
CA PRO A 693 -3.40 -5.72 23.34
C PRO A 693 -4.38 -6.04 24.48
N VAL A 694 -5.23 -7.06 24.29
CA VAL A 694 -6.29 -7.43 25.23
C VAL A 694 -6.28 -8.93 25.54
N VAL A 695 -6.66 -9.25 26.78
CA VAL A 695 -7.15 -10.59 27.12
C VAL A 695 -8.67 -10.55 27.11
N THR A 696 -9.28 -11.42 26.32
CA THR A 696 -10.73 -11.55 26.21
C THR A 696 -11.19 -12.76 27.02
N LEU A 697 -11.96 -12.50 28.07
CA LEU A 697 -12.59 -13.52 28.89
C LEU A 697 -13.96 -13.86 28.30
N LEU A 698 -14.17 -15.15 28.06
CA LEU A 698 -15.40 -15.67 27.48
C LEU A 698 -15.98 -16.78 28.36
N GLY A 699 -17.31 -16.91 28.38
CA GLY A 699 -17.92 -18.09 28.98
C GLY A 699 -19.43 -18.08 29.04
N ILE A 700 -19.97 -19.18 29.55
CA ILE A 700 -21.40 -19.44 29.72
C ILE A 700 -21.70 -19.46 31.21
N TYR A 701 -22.75 -18.77 31.63
CA TYR A 701 -23.17 -18.78 33.03
C TYR A 701 -24.66 -18.70 33.20
N ASP A 702 -25.15 -19.39 34.23
CA ASP A 702 -26.53 -19.31 34.64
C ASP A 702 -26.63 -18.57 35.98
N PRO A 703 -27.16 -17.33 35.99
CA PRO A 703 -27.36 -16.58 37.22
C PRO A 703 -28.24 -17.28 38.25
N LEU A 704 -29.11 -18.20 37.80
CA LEU A 704 -30.00 -18.97 38.67
C LEU A 704 -29.36 -20.27 39.19
N ASN A 705 -28.14 -20.59 38.73
CA ASN A 705 -27.42 -21.81 39.08
C ASN A 705 -28.23 -23.11 38.85
N ILE A 706 -29.10 -23.12 37.83
CA ILE A 706 -29.89 -24.30 37.42
C ILE A 706 -29.11 -25.11 36.38
N ASN A 707 -28.49 -24.43 35.42
CA ASN A 707 -27.63 -25.01 34.39
C ASN A 707 -26.16 -24.89 34.79
N PRO A 708 -25.30 -25.84 34.36
CA PRO A 708 -23.85 -25.71 34.50
C PRO A 708 -23.33 -24.39 33.91
N SER A 709 -22.34 -23.81 34.59
CA SER A 709 -21.62 -22.62 34.17
C SER A 709 -20.16 -22.97 33.89
N GLN A 710 -19.52 -22.26 32.96
CA GLN A 710 -18.13 -22.48 32.57
C GLN A 710 -17.47 -21.16 32.17
N VAL A 711 -16.32 -20.89 32.78
CA VAL A 711 -15.33 -19.94 32.25
C VAL A 711 -14.49 -20.70 31.22
N TYR A 712 -14.45 -20.20 29.99
CA TYR A 712 -13.64 -20.79 28.92
C TYR A 712 -12.19 -20.28 29.03
N PRO A 713 -11.21 -21.03 28.47
CA PRO A 713 -9.83 -20.55 28.36
C PRO A 713 -9.77 -19.11 27.82
N PRO A 714 -9.06 -18.19 28.49
CA PRO A 714 -8.86 -16.84 28.00
C PRO A 714 -8.21 -16.85 26.63
N VAL A 715 -8.64 -15.95 25.76
CA VAL A 715 -8.04 -15.75 24.44
C VAL A 715 -7.40 -14.37 24.39
N TYR A 716 -6.26 -14.25 23.71
CA TYR A 716 -5.44 -13.04 23.74
C TYR A 716 -5.32 -12.47 22.35
N SER A 717 -5.41 -11.16 22.23
CA SER A 717 -5.23 -10.47 20.96
C SER A 717 -4.26 -9.32 21.09
N ASN A 718 -3.58 -9.05 19.98
CA ASN A 718 -2.70 -7.91 19.82
C ASN A 718 -3.46 -6.60 19.52
N TYR A 719 -4.79 -6.64 19.37
CA TYR A 719 -5.61 -5.45 19.11
C TYR A 719 -7.04 -5.61 19.65
N GLY A 720 -7.47 -4.69 20.51
CA GLY A 720 -8.83 -4.61 21.00
C GLY A 720 -9.11 -3.30 21.74
N ASN A 721 -10.38 -3.11 22.11
CA ASN A 721 -10.84 -1.95 22.86
C ASN A 721 -11.13 -2.32 24.31
N VAL A 722 -10.77 -1.43 25.24
CA VAL A 722 -11.01 -1.57 26.69
C VAL A 722 -11.99 -0.49 27.13
N PHE A 723 -12.89 -0.85 28.05
CA PHE A 723 -13.98 -0.01 28.51
C PHE A 723 -13.95 0.14 30.03
N GLU A 724 -14.62 1.16 30.52
CA GLU A 724 -14.85 1.32 31.96
C GLU A 724 -15.77 0.20 32.46
N LEU A 725 -15.34 -0.50 33.50
CA LEU A 725 -16.11 -1.59 34.10
C LEU A 725 -17.16 -1.03 35.08
N PRO A 726 -18.37 -1.62 35.16
CA PRO A 726 -19.38 -1.19 36.11
C PRO A 726 -18.88 -1.28 37.56
N GLN A 727 -19.16 -0.24 38.35
CA GLN A 727 -18.88 -0.22 39.78
C GLN A 727 -20.05 -0.82 40.59
N SER A 728 -19.74 -1.38 41.76
CA SER A 728 -20.74 -2.00 42.65
C SER A 728 -21.56 -0.93 43.37
N GLU A 729 -22.89 -1.04 43.26
CA GLU A 729 -23.87 -0.27 44.05
C GLU A 729 -24.79 -1.20 44.88
N GLN A 730 -24.32 -2.37 45.31
CA GLN A 730 -25.20 -3.31 46.03
C GLN A 730 -25.51 -2.80 47.46
N GLY A 731 -26.78 -2.42 47.69
CA GLY A 731 -27.36 -2.18 49.02
C GLY A 731 -27.84 -3.47 49.70
N GLU A 732 -28.44 -3.37 50.90
CA GLU A 732 -29.02 -4.54 51.58
C GLU A 732 -30.19 -5.15 50.79
N PHE A 733 -30.20 -6.49 50.66
CA PHE A 733 -31.30 -7.25 50.03
C PHE A 733 -32.65 -6.91 50.68
N GLN A 734 -33.61 -6.55 49.84
CA GLN A 734 -35.00 -6.33 50.22
C GLN A 734 -35.79 -7.65 50.16
N PRO A 735 -36.92 -7.76 50.87
CA PRO A 735 -37.77 -8.95 50.82
C PRO A 735 -38.22 -9.27 49.38
N GLU A 736 -38.22 -10.55 48.99
CA GLU A 736 -38.56 -10.99 47.63
C GLU A 736 -39.88 -11.76 47.55
N GLY A 737 -40.58 -11.67 46.42
CA GLY A 737 -41.81 -12.43 46.20
C GLY A 737 -42.99 -11.95 47.03
N TRP A 738 -43.88 -12.89 47.38
CA TRP A 738 -45.01 -12.64 48.26
C TRP A 738 -44.58 -12.72 49.72
N GLN A 739 -44.87 -11.68 50.49
CA GLN A 739 -44.44 -11.54 51.88
C GLN A 739 -45.65 -11.40 52.80
N ALA A 740 -45.80 -12.32 53.75
CA ALA A 740 -46.89 -12.24 54.72
C ALA A 740 -46.74 -10.98 55.57
N VAL A 741 -47.79 -10.16 55.65
CA VAL A 741 -47.73 -8.91 56.42
C VAL A 741 -47.46 -9.14 57.90
N ALA A 742 -47.85 -10.30 58.43
CA ALA A 742 -47.53 -10.72 59.79
C ALA A 742 -46.02 -10.88 60.06
N ASP A 743 -45.22 -11.12 59.02
CA ASP A 743 -43.78 -11.38 59.12
C ASP A 743 -42.93 -10.12 58.85
N LEU A 744 -43.58 -8.99 58.53
CA LEU A 744 -42.91 -7.74 58.18
C LEU A 744 -42.95 -6.72 59.33
N THR A 745 -41.88 -5.96 59.48
CA THR A 745 -41.82 -4.80 60.40
C THR A 745 -42.65 -3.62 59.85
N PRO A 746 -43.11 -2.69 60.71
CA PRO A 746 -43.78 -1.46 60.26
C PRO A 746 -42.98 -0.67 59.23
N GLU A 747 -41.65 -0.63 59.37
CA GLU A 747 -40.73 0.02 58.46
C GLU A 747 -40.68 -0.68 57.09
N GLN A 748 -40.60 -2.02 57.06
CA GLN A 748 -40.66 -2.79 55.82
C GLN A 748 -42.01 -2.66 55.11
N ILE A 749 -43.12 -2.63 55.85
CA ILE A 749 -44.45 -2.41 55.28
C ILE A 749 -44.52 -1.01 54.65
N ALA A 750 -43.93 0.01 55.28
CA ALA A 750 -43.96 1.40 54.82
C ALA A 750 -42.99 1.72 53.67
N SER A 751 -42.07 0.80 53.33
CA SER A 751 -41.11 1.01 52.24
C SER A 751 -41.79 1.05 50.87
N ASP A 752 -41.07 1.55 49.87
CA ASP A 752 -41.54 1.65 48.49
C ASP A 752 -41.19 0.41 47.66
N VAL A 753 -40.74 -0.69 48.28
CA VAL A 753 -40.30 -1.92 47.59
C VAL A 753 -41.46 -2.79 47.10
N TRP A 754 -42.71 -2.38 47.28
CA TRP A 754 -43.90 -3.15 46.94
C TRP A 754 -44.42 -2.80 45.53
N GLN A 755 -44.86 -3.79 44.77
CA GLN A 755 -45.52 -3.55 43.49
C GLN A 755 -46.89 -2.92 43.69
N THR A 756 -47.35 -2.16 42.70
CA THR A 756 -48.67 -1.52 42.74
C THR A 756 -49.54 -1.95 41.57
N LEU A 757 -50.85 -1.96 41.80
CA LEU A 757 -51.85 -2.05 40.75
C LEU A 757 -52.84 -0.90 40.88
N ARG A 758 -53.55 -0.63 39.80
CA ARG A 758 -54.60 0.39 39.79
C ARG A 758 -55.93 -0.21 40.26
N ILE A 759 -56.53 0.40 41.28
CA ILE A 759 -57.90 0.13 41.73
C ILE A 759 -58.59 1.47 41.98
N ASN A 760 -59.76 1.68 41.38
CA ASN A 760 -60.56 2.92 41.43
C ASN A 760 -59.76 4.18 41.05
N GLY A 761 -58.85 4.06 40.08
CA GLY A 761 -57.98 5.16 39.64
C GLY A 761 -56.78 5.46 40.55
N GLU A 762 -56.64 4.80 41.71
CA GLU A 762 -55.51 4.95 42.63
C GLU A 762 -54.51 3.79 42.49
N GLN A 763 -53.21 4.07 42.67
CA GLN A 763 -52.19 3.03 42.76
C GLN A 763 -52.16 2.47 44.18
N GLN A 764 -52.48 1.19 44.32
CA GLN A 764 -52.51 0.49 45.59
C GLN A 764 -51.45 -0.62 45.59
N ARG A 765 -50.82 -0.86 46.74
CA ARG A 765 -49.86 -1.98 46.89
C ARG A 765 -50.58 -3.29 46.61
N VAL A 766 -49.99 -4.12 45.75
CA VAL A 766 -50.55 -5.41 45.36
C VAL A 766 -50.47 -6.35 46.55
N CYS A 767 -51.56 -7.05 46.81
CA CYS A 767 -51.65 -8.05 47.86
C CYS A 767 -52.44 -9.28 47.39
N LYS A 768 -52.20 -10.43 48.03
CA LYS A 768 -53.02 -11.63 47.84
C LYS A 768 -53.55 -12.14 49.18
N PHE A 769 -54.72 -12.77 49.14
CA PHE A 769 -55.39 -13.31 50.32
C PHE A 769 -56.34 -14.44 49.95
N THR A 770 -56.58 -15.36 50.89
CA THR A 770 -57.58 -16.42 50.73
C THR A 770 -58.96 -15.90 51.13
N TYR A 771 -59.96 -16.12 50.30
CA TYR A 771 -61.36 -15.78 50.57
C TYR A 771 -62.25 -17.02 50.50
N GLN A 772 -63.07 -17.21 51.52
CA GLN A 772 -64.11 -18.23 51.54
C GLN A 772 -65.47 -17.60 51.22
N ALA A 773 -66.09 -18.05 50.13
CA ALA A 773 -67.42 -17.61 49.71
C ALA A 773 -68.52 -18.19 50.60
N ALA A 774 -69.72 -17.58 50.53
CA ALA A 774 -70.87 -17.97 51.36
C ALA A 774 -71.38 -19.39 51.07
N ASN A 775 -71.04 -19.95 49.90
CA ASN A 775 -71.36 -21.33 49.51
C ASN A 775 -70.33 -22.36 49.98
N GLY A 776 -69.25 -21.94 50.66
CA GLY A 776 -68.19 -22.80 51.18
C GLY A 776 -66.96 -22.92 50.29
N ASP A 777 -67.02 -22.44 49.04
CA ASP A 777 -65.89 -22.45 48.11
C ASP A 777 -64.78 -21.50 48.59
N SER A 778 -63.51 -21.83 48.32
CA SER A 778 -62.37 -21.01 48.72
C SER A 778 -61.43 -20.77 47.55
N ALA A 779 -60.93 -19.53 47.43
CA ALA A 779 -59.97 -19.15 46.39
C ALA A 779 -59.01 -18.08 46.90
N VAL A 780 -57.82 -18.01 46.29
CA VAL A 780 -56.86 -16.93 46.48
C VAL A 780 -57.15 -15.83 45.47
N PHE A 781 -57.35 -14.62 45.96
CA PHE A 781 -57.54 -13.44 45.13
C PHE A 781 -56.36 -12.49 45.27
N VAL A 782 -56.06 -11.80 44.17
CA VAL A 782 -55.09 -10.69 44.14
C VAL A 782 -55.86 -9.38 44.04
N GLY A 783 -55.44 -8.41 44.84
CA GLY A 783 -56.12 -7.14 45.00
C GLY A 783 -55.18 -6.05 45.51
N GLY A 784 -55.75 -4.94 45.97
CA GLY A 784 -55.01 -3.80 46.50
C GLY A 784 -55.19 -3.67 48.01
N VAL A 785 -54.14 -3.20 48.69
CA VAL A 785 -54.19 -2.90 50.12
C VAL A 785 -55.05 -1.67 50.37
N ILE A 786 -56.02 -1.79 51.27
CA ILE A 786 -56.87 -0.72 51.78
C ILE A 786 -56.23 -0.20 53.07
N PRO A 787 -55.49 0.94 53.04
CA PRO A 787 -54.65 1.34 54.17
C PRO A 787 -55.44 1.66 55.44
N GLN A 788 -56.67 2.15 55.31
CA GLN A 788 -57.50 2.60 56.44
C GLN A 788 -57.98 1.42 57.31
N THR A 789 -58.14 0.24 56.71
CA THR A 789 -58.66 -0.96 57.39
C THR A 789 -57.61 -2.05 57.56
N ASN A 790 -56.41 -1.84 57.01
CA ASN A 790 -55.31 -2.80 56.97
C ASN A 790 -55.75 -4.15 56.37
N ARG A 791 -56.48 -4.12 55.25
CA ARG A 791 -57.00 -5.32 54.56
C ARG A 791 -56.55 -5.34 53.11
N CYS A 792 -56.44 -6.53 52.54
CA CYS A 792 -56.35 -6.73 51.10
C CYS A 792 -57.75 -6.91 50.51
N GLY A 793 -58.05 -6.28 49.38
CA GLY A 793 -59.36 -6.43 48.73
C GLY A 793 -59.29 -6.43 47.21
N THR A 794 -60.20 -7.16 46.56
CA THR A 794 -60.28 -7.23 45.08
C THR A 794 -60.79 -5.96 44.42
N GLY A 795 -61.22 -4.96 45.20
CA GLY A 795 -61.96 -3.80 44.72
C GLY A 795 -63.46 -4.10 44.54
N LEU A 796 -64.24 -3.03 44.32
CA LEU A 796 -65.71 -3.09 44.24
C LEU A 796 -66.23 -3.63 42.89
N ASP A 797 -65.34 -3.82 41.92
CA ASP A 797 -65.70 -4.20 40.56
C ASP A 797 -65.82 -5.72 40.37
N LEU A 798 -65.19 -6.53 41.23
CA LEU A 798 -65.27 -7.98 41.21
C LEU A 798 -66.35 -8.50 42.17
N GLN A 799 -67.12 -9.48 41.70
CA GLN A 799 -68.08 -10.26 42.48
C GLN A 799 -67.87 -11.75 42.19
N TRP A 800 -67.81 -12.58 43.23
CA TRP A 800 -67.74 -14.04 43.09
C TRP A 800 -68.99 -14.69 43.68
N HIS A 801 -69.71 -15.46 42.88
CA HIS A 801 -71.05 -15.98 43.22
C HIS A 801 -72.01 -14.85 43.68
N VAL A 802 -72.23 -14.72 44.99
CA VAL A 802 -73.07 -13.70 45.64
C VAL A 802 -72.29 -12.75 46.56
N ASN A 803 -71.00 -13.00 46.76
CA ASN A 803 -70.12 -12.23 47.62
C ASN A 803 -69.58 -11.00 46.86
N ARG A 804 -69.82 -9.81 47.41
CA ARG A 804 -69.23 -8.52 46.97
C ARG A 804 -68.23 -8.04 48.01
N ASP A 805 -67.34 -7.14 47.61
CA ASP A 805 -66.37 -6.53 48.51
C ASP A 805 -65.52 -7.59 49.23
N MET A 806 -64.93 -8.49 48.44
CA MET A 806 -64.11 -9.59 48.94
C MET A 806 -62.83 -8.99 49.49
N GLN A 807 -62.65 -9.12 50.81
CA GLN A 807 -61.51 -8.60 51.55
C GLN A 807 -60.99 -9.63 52.56
N SER A 808 -59.70 -9.55 52.87
CA SER A 808 -59.06 -10.32 53.93
C SER A 808 -59.49 -9.87 55.33
N ALA A 809 -59.15 -10.65 56.37
CA ALA A 809 -59.10 -10.13 57.74
C ALA A 809 -57.96 -9.07 57.88
N PRO A 810 -58.00 -8.19 58.91
CA PRO A 810 -56.94 -7.20 59.09
C PRO A 810 -55.56 -7.86 59.25
N ALA A 811 -54.57 -7.42 58.48
CA ALA A 811 -53.22 -7.98 58.37
C ALA A 811 -53.11 -9.43 57.85
N ASP A 812 -54.22 -10.08 57.49
CA ASP A 812 -54.25 -11.46 57.00
C ASP A 812 -54.10 -11.52 55.47
N TYR A 813 -52.97 -11.04 54.96
CA TYR A 813 -52.66 -11.03 53.54
C TYR A 813 -51.14 -10.98 53.30
N GLU A 814 -50.74 -11.29 52.08
CA GLU A 814 -49.35 -11.16 51.62
C GLU A 814 -49.21 -9.94 50.70
N LEU A 815 -48.13 -9.18 50.84
CA LEU A 815 -47.73 -8.09 49.95
C LEU A 815 -46.83 -8.61 48.83
N LEU A 816 -46.96 -8.07 47.63
CA LEU A 816 -46.08 -8.40 46.51
C LEU A 816 -44.87 -7.47 46.45
N SER A 817 -43.68 -8.01 46.65
CA SER A 817 -42.44 -7.26 46.45
C SER A 817 -42.19 -6.96 44.97
N LYS A 818 -41.55 -5.83 44.69
CA LYS A 818 -40.93 -5.52 43.38
C LYS A 818 -39.83 -6.53 43.08
N TYR A 819 -39.21 -7.09 44.10
CA TYR A 819 -38.06 -7.96 43.97
C TYR A 819 -38.40 -9.45 44.01
N GLY A 820 -37.62 -10.27 43.32
CA GLY A 820 -37.81 -11.71 43.16
C GLY A 820 -37.33 -12.21 41.81
N VAL A 821 -37.70 -13.45 41.45
CA VAL A 821 -37.20 -14.10 40.22
C VAL A 821 -38.37 -14.40 39.26
N GLY A 822 -38.26 -13.91 38.02
CA GLY A 822 -39.17 -14.26 36.93
C GLY A 822 -40.52 -13.55 36.95
N ALA A 823 -41.51 -14.18 36.30
CA ALA A 823 -42.88 -13.67 36.25
C ALA A 823 -43.57 -13.83 37.60
N VAL A 824 -44.41 -12.86 37.97
CA VAL A 824 -45.18 -12.96 39.21
C VAL A 824 -46.25 -14.03 39.05
N THR A 825 -46.22 -15.07 39.89
CA THR A 825 -47.23 -16.14 39.90
C THR A 825 -47.99 -16.19 41.22
N TYR A 826 -49.18 -16.79 41.18
CA TYR A 826 -49.93 -17.23 42.35
C TYR A 826 -50.81 -18.43 41.99
N ALA A 827 -51.28 -19.17 43.00
CA ALA A 827 -52.21 -20.27 42.82
C ALA A 827 -53.64 -19.85 43.24
N PRO A 828 -54.56 -19.54 42.29
CA PRO A 828 -55.93 -19.13 42.61
C PRO A 828 -56.72 -20.22 43.33
N THR A 829 -56.57 -21.47 42.90
CA THR A 829 -57.07 -22.66 43.60
C THR A 829 -56.07 -23.81 43.45
N PRO A 830 -56.12 -24.84 44.31
CA PRO A 830 -55.26 -26.01 44.19
C PRO A 830 -55.34 -26.72 42.82
N GLU A 831 -56.51 -26.69 42.17
CA GLU A 831 -56.75 -27.36 40.88
C GLU A 831 -56.13 -26.60 39.69
N ILE A 832 -56.01 -25.28 39.80
CA ILE A 832 -55.42 -24.43 38.74
C ILE A 832 -53.89 -24.44 38.85
N GLY A 833 -53.35 -24.55 40.06
CA GLY A 833 -51.92 -24.45 40.31
C GLY A 833 -51.38 -23.03 40.07
N ASP A 834 -50.05 -22.89 39.99
CA ASP A 834 -49.39 -21.61 39.78
C ASP A 834 -49.63 -21.09 38.36
N VAL A 835 -50.11 -19.85 38.28
CA VAL A 835 -50.41 -19.15 37.03
C VAL A 835 -49.84 -17.74 37.08
N GLU A 836 -49.44 -17.24 35.90
CA GLU A 836 -48.89 -15.88 35.75
C GLU A 836 -49.96 -14.82 36.06
N LEU A 837 -49.63 -13.90 36.97
CA LEU A 837 -50.47 -12.78 37.37
C LEU A 837 -50.65 -11.79 36.21
N CYS A 838 -51.87 -11.29 36.05
CA CYS A 838 -52.13 -10.13 35.22
C CYS A 838 -53.01 -9.13 35.98
N THR A 839 -52.74 -7.84 35.83
CA THR A 839 -53.47 -6.76 36.51
C THR A 839 -54.03 -5.79 35.48
N LEU A 840 -55.18 -5.18 35.79
CA LEU A 840 -55.75 -4.14 34.93
C LEU A 840 -55.10 -2.78 35.21
N ASN A 841 -54.89 -2.01 34.16
CA ASN A 841 -54.33 -0.66 34.20
C ASN A 841 -55.19 0.32 33.38
N LYS A 842 -56.51 0.25 33.57
CA LYS A 842 -57.47 1.14 32.92
C LYS A 842 -57.70 2.40 33.78
N SER A 843 -57.89 3.55 33.14
CA SER A 843 -58.31 4.78 33.83
C SER A 843 -59.81 4.76 34.09
N GLY A 844 -60.23 5.06 35.32
CA GLY A 844 -61.64 5.11 35.72
C GLY A 844 -61.90 4.32 37.01
N ASN A 845 -63.18 4.11 37.31
CA ASN A 845 -63.66 3.43 38.52
C ASN A 845 -64.44 2.13 38.18
N ASP A 846 -64.31 1.71 36.92
CA ASP A 846 -64.97 0.56 36.30
C ASP A 846 -63.89 -0.22 35.54
N HIS A 847 -63.91 -1.56 35.63
CA HIS A 847 -62.91 -2.48 35.05
C HIS A 847 -61.55 -2.52 35.77
N ASP A 848 -61.59 -2.71 37.09
CA ASP A 848 -60.40 -2.90 37.93
C ASP A 848 -60.20 -4.36 38.34
N GLY A 849 -59.00 -4.66 38.85
CA GLY A 849 -58.68 -5.92 39.51
C GLY A 849 -57.55 -6.70 38.86
N ALA A 850 -57.35 -7.92 39.37
CA ALA A 850 -56.30 -8.82 38.95
C ALA A 850 -56.86 -10.20 38.61
N GLY A 851 -56.14 -10.90 37.75
CA GLY A 851 -56.46 -12.25 37.29
C GLY A 851 -55.19 -13.01 36.95
N PHE A 852 -55.33 -14.00 36.09
CA PHE A 852 -54.21 -14.78 35.60
C PHE A 852 -54.29 -14.98 34.08
N VAL A 853 -53.12 -15.19 33.47
CA VAL A 853 -52.95 -15.33 32.03
C VAL A 853 -53.50 -16.68 31.56
N VAL A 854 -54.46 -16.66 30.63
CA VAL A 854 -54.94 -17.86 29.90
C VAL A 854 -55.12 -17.55 28.42
N GLY A 855 -54.25 -18.15 27.61
CA GLY A 855 -54.17 -17.84 26.17
C GLY A 855 -53.86 -16.35 25.97
N SER A 856 -54.69 -15.64 25.21
CA SER A 856 -54.56 -14.20 24.94
C SER A 856 -55.39 -13.31 25.88
N TYR A 857 -55.77 -13.81 27.06
CA TYR A 857 -56.64 -13.12 28.00
C TYR A 857 -56.09 -13.12 29.43
N CYS A 858 -56.38 -12.04 30.15
CA CYS A 858 -56.38 -12.00 31.60
C CYS A 858 -57.76 -12.40 32.11
N GLN A 859 -57.85 -13.47 32.87
CA GLN A 859 -59.14 -14.00 33.37
C GLN A 859 -59.07 -14.38 34.84
N GLN A 860 -60.24 -14.59 35.43
CA GLN A 860 -60.37 -15.07 36.80
C GLN A 860 -60.95 -16.49 36.84
N ILE A 861 -60.99 -17.09 38.03
CA ILE A 861 -61.59 -18.41 38.24
C ILE A 861 -63.08 -18.41 37.85
N SER A 862 -63.62 -19.61 37.63
CA SER A 862 -65.03 -19.77 37.24
C SER A 862 -65.98 -19.11 38.26
N GLY A 863 -66.99 -18.41 37.75
CA GLY A 863 -67.99 -17.73 38.57
C GLY A 863 -67.62 -16.31 39.03
N VAL A 864 -66.41 -15.84 38.77
CA VAL A 864 -66.02 -14.44 39.03
C VAL A 864 -66.54 -13.55 37.90
N MET A 865 -67.26 -12.51 38.29
CA MET A 865 -67.94 -11.58 37.40
C MET A 865 -67.61 -10.14 37.76
N HIS A 866 -67.72 -9.27 36.78
CA HIS A 866 -67.83 -7.83 36.96
C HIS A 866 -69.10 -7.50 37.77
N LYS A 867 -69.13 -6.35 38.48
CA LYS A 867 -70.31 -5.83 39.21
C LYS A 867 -71.60 -5.71 38.37
N TYR A 868 -71.51 -5.76 37.04
CA TYR A 868 -72.64 -5.76 36.10
C TYR A 868 -73.03 -7.17 35.59
N GLY A 869 -72.50 -8.24 36.18
CA GLY A 869 -72.89 -9.63 35.91
C GLY A 869 -72.29 -10.27 34.65
N LYS A 870 -71.21 -9.70 34.10
CA LYS A 870 -70.43 -10.30 32.99
C LYS A 870 -69.21 -11.02 33.55
N THR A 871 -68.77 -12.11 32.93
CA THR A 871 -67.52 -12.81 33.30
C THR A 871 -66.33 -11.85 33.31
N TRP A 872 -65.50 -11.91 34.35
CA TRP A 872 -64.29 -11.10 34.43
C TRP A 872 -63.22 -11.71 33.52
N ARG A 873 -63.06 -11.12 32.33
CA ARG A 873 -62.11 -11.57 31.30
C ARG A 873 -61.77 -10.43 30.34
N TYR A 874 -60.48 -10.15 30.17
CA TYR A 874 -59.97 -9.05 29.36
C TYR A 874 -58.92 -9.55 28.37
N ALA A 875 -59.05 -9.17 27.10
CA ALA A 875 -58.03 -9.48 26.09
C ALA A 875 -56.80 -8.61 26.28
N PHE A 876 -55.60 -9.13 25.98
CA PHE A 876 -54.38 -8.32 25.95
C PHE A 876 -54.46 -7.29 24.81
N ARG A 877 -54.84 -6.05 25.13
CA ARG A 877 -54.93 -4.93 24.19
C ARG A 877 -54.17 -3.72 24.74
N GLY A 878 -53.15 -3.26 24.01
CA GLY A 878 -52.34 -2.10 24.42
C GLY A 878 -51.76 -2.27 25.83
N THR A 879 -51.75 -1.19 26.61
CA THR A 879 -51.24 -1.15 28.00
C THR A 879 -52.33 -1.32 29.05
N GLU A 880 -53.51 -1.80 28.67
CA GLU A 880 -54.68 -1.94 29.55
C GLU A 880 -54.59 -3.11 30.53
N VAL A 881 -53.78 -4.11 30.20
CA VAL A 881 -53.50 -5.27 31.02
C VAL A 881 -51.99 -5.37 31.19
N LEU A 882 -51.52 -5.31 32.42
CA LEU A 882 -50.13 -5.47 32.77
C LEU A 882 -49.85 -6.91 33.18
N ARG A 883 -48.64 -7.37 32.88
CA ARG A 883 -48.09 -8.64 33.35
C ARG A 883 -46.91 -8.30 34.24
N PRO A 884 -47.12 -8.28 35.56
CA PRO A 884 -46.06 -7.89 36.49
C PRO A 884 -44.91 -8.91 36.48
N ASN A 885 -43.68 -8.41 36.50
CA ASN A 885 -42.46 -9.19 36.60
C ASN A 885 -41.65 -8.70 37.80
N TYR A 886 -40.89 -9.60 38.42
CA TYR A 886 -39.96 -9.24 39.49
C TYR A 886 -38.68 -8.57 38.95
N GLN A 887 -38.07 -7.74 39.79
CA GLN A 887 -36.71 -7.23 39.65
C GLN A 887 -35.75 -8.12 40.46
N THR A 888 -34.73 -8.69 39.84
CA THR A 888 -33.72 -9.48 40.56
C THR A 888 -32.76 -8.56 41.32
N GLN A 889 -32.45 -8.89 42.58
CA GLN A 889 -31.49 -8.15 43.41
C GLN A 889 -30.08 -8.77 43.45
N GLY A 890 -29.92 -9.95 42.84
CA GLY A 890 -28.64 -10.64 42.80
C GLY A 890 -27.57 -9.86 42.04
N GLN A 891 -26.32 -10.33 42.13
CA GLN A 891 -25.18 -9.83 41.37
C GLN A 891 -24.31 -11.01 40.97
N CYS A 892 -24.00 -11.15 39.69
CA CYS A 892 -22.94 -12.06 39.25
C CYS A 892 -21.65 -11.27 39.02
N GLN A 893 -20.49 -11.89 39.23
CA GLN A 893 -19.19 -11.25 39.04
C GLN A 893 -18.11 -12.23 38.61
N LEU A 894 -17.12 -11.72 37.88
CA LEU A 894 -15.83 -12.37 37.67
C LEU A 894 -14.80 -11.73 38.60
N ASP A 895 -14.06 -12.53 39.35
CA ASP A 895 -12.84 -12.12 40.04
C ASP A 895 -11.64 -12.72 39.29
N VAL A 896 -10.79 -11.84 38.74
CA VAL A 896 -9.66 -12.19 37.88
C VAL A 896 -8.38 -11.85 38.61
N GLU A 897 -7.50 -12.82 38.83
CA GLU A 897 -6.20 -12.61 39.46
C GLU A 897 -5.08 -12.77 38.45
N PHE A 898 -4.08 -11.89 38.49
CA PHE A 898 -2.96 -11.85 37.57
C PHE A 898 -1.65 -12.26 38.24
N ALA A 899 -0.68 -12.72 37.44
CA ALA A 899 0.61 -13.18 37.95
C ALA A 899 1.42 -12.09 38.68
N ASN A 900 1.17 -10.82 38.37
CA ASN A 900 1.81 -9.66 39.03
C ASN A 900 1.17 -9.31 40.39
N GLY A 901 0.14 -10.04 40.83
CA GLY A 901 -0.62 -9.78 42.06
C GLY A 901 -1.75 -8.76 41.91
N ALA A 902 -1.99 -8.23 40.70
CA ALA A 902 -3.17 -7.42 40.42
C ALA A 902 -4.43 -8.29 40.39
N SER A 903 -5.58 -7.67 40.66
CA SER A 903 -6.89 -8.32 40.57
C SER A 903 -7.91 -7.38 39.95
N GLU A 904 -8.74 -7.89 39.06
CA GLU A 904 -9.85 -7.16 38.45
C GLU A 904 -11.18 -7.81 38.82
N ARG A 905 -12.18 -6.99 39.16
CA ARG A 905 -13.55 -7.45 39.42
C ARG A 905 -14.48 -6.94 38.33
N VAL A 906 -15.18 -7.85 37.67
CA VAL A 906 -16.11 -7.52 36.58
C VAL A 906 -17.53 -7.91 36.97
N LEU A 907 -18.42 -6.91 37.07
CA LEU A 907 -19.82 -7.15 37.35
C LEU A 907 -20.58 -7.63 36.11
N LEU A 908 -21.36 -8.71 36.27
CA LEU A 908 -22.18 -9.36 35.26
C LEU A 908 -23.67 -9.29 35.62
N ASN A 909 -24.55 -9.50 34.64
CA ASN A 909 -26.00 -9.47 34.87
C ASN A 909 -26.46 -10.64 35.77
N ALA A 910 -27.28 -10.36 36.78
CA ALA A 910 -27.79 -11.36 37.72
C ALA A 910 -29.11 -12.03 37.29
N SER A 911 -29.61 -11.69 36.11
CA SER A 911 -30.79 -12.30 35.53
C SER A 911 -30.46 -12.93 34.19
N ARG A 912 -31.16 -14.02 33.84
CA ARG A 912 -31.07 -14.57 32.49
C ARG A 912 -31.64 -13.56 31.49
N HIS A 913 -30.91 -13.30 30.42
CA HIS A 913 -31.40 -12.50 29.28
C HIS A 913 -32.54 -13.22 28.54
N SER A 914 -32.63 -14.54 28.65
CA SER A 914 -33.66 -15.38 28.05
C SER A 914 -34.00 -16.54 28.99
N VAL A 915 -35.28 -16.80 29.22
CA VAL A 915 -35.75 -17.74 30.26
C VAL A 915 -35.30 -19.20 30.02
N ASN A 916 -35.01 -19.57 28.77
CA ASN A 916 -34.75 -20.95 28.37
C ASN A 916 -33.26 -21.31 28.21
N GLU A 917 -32.35 -20.39 28.49
CA GLU A 917 -30.92 -20.56 28.26
C GLU A 917 -30.07 -19.81 29.29
N SER A 918 -28.84 -20.28 29.48
CA SER A 918 -27.81 -19.57 30.22
C SER A 918 -27.35 -18.32 29.47
N ASN A 919 -26.83 -17.34 30.20
CA ASN A 919 -26.17 -16.18 29.63
C ASN A 919 -24.79 -16.56 29.10
N LYS A 920 -24.22 -15.68 28.26
CA LYS A 920 -22.79 -15.62 28.01
C LYS A 920 -22.20 -14.31 28.54
N PHE A 921 -20.93 -14.34 28.91
CA PHE A 921 -20.13 -13.15 29.20
C PHE A 921 -18.99 -13.01 28.21
N HIS A 922 -18.56 -11.78 27.99
CA HIS A 922 -17.50 -11.42 27.06
C HIS A 922 -16.88 -10.08 27.49
N VAL A 923 -15.61 -10.12 27.91
CA VAL A 923 -14.94 -9.00 28.57
C VAL A 923 -13.53 -8.84 28.03
N ASN A 924 -13.18 -7.64 27.57
CA ASN A 924 -11.79 -7.28 27.27
C ASN A 924 -11.16 -6.64 28.51
N LEU A 925 -10.01 -7.16 28.94
CA LEU A 925 -9.13 -6.53 29.92
C LEU A 925 -7.79 -6.19 29.25
N PRO A 926 -7.11 -5.10 29.65
CA PRO A 926 -5.80 -4.75 29.10
C PRO A 926 -4.77 -5.81 29.48
N MET A 927 -3.84 -6.11 28.56
CA MET A 927 -2.76 -7.07 28.82
C MET A 927 -1.63 -6.51 29.71
N ASP A 928 -1.68 -5.24 30.12
CA ASP A 928 -0.68 -4.60 30.98
C ASP A 928 -0.50 -5.34 32.33
N ASN A 929 -1.56 -5.98 32.82
CA ASN A 929 -1.53 -6.79 34.05
C ASN A 929 -0.95 -8.20 33.82
N GLY A 930 -0.62 -8.57 32.58
CA GLY A 930 -0.12 -9.89 32.20
C GLY A 930 -1.22 -10.93 32.01
N VAL A 931 -0.84 -12.21 32.10
CA VAL A 931 -1.78 -13.33 31.94
C VAL A 931 -2.58 -13.58 33.23
N PRO A 932 -3.91 -13.79 33.13
CA PRO A 932 -4.70 -14.29 34.25
C PRO A 932 -4.18 -15.63 34.78
N THR A 933 -4.17 -15.77 36.09
CA THR A 933 -3.76 -16.97 36.83
C THR A 933 -4.94 -17.66 37.52
N SER A 934 -6.01 -16.93 37.77
CA SER A 934 -7.26 -17.43 38.32
C SER A 934 -8.42 -16.59 37.80
N VAL A 935 -9.50 -17.24 37.38
CA VAL A 935 -10.77 -16.59 37.04
C VAL A 935 -11.88 -17.32 37.78
N ALA A 936 -12.45 -16.67 38.80
CA ALA A 936 -13.59 -17.17 39.54
C ALA A 936 -14.87 -16.46 39.06
N LEU A 937 -15.93 -17.23 38.88
CA LEU A 937 -17.26 -16.72 38.56
C LEU A 937 -18.20 -17.05 39.72
N SER A 938 -18.77 -16.00 40.31
CA SER A 938 -19.68 -16.10 41.43
C SER A 938 -20.99 -15.37 41.15
N CYS A 939 -22.08 -15.84 41.74
CA CYS A 939 -23.35 -15.12 41.79
C CYS A 939 -23.84 -15.05 43.23
N ALA A 940 -24.21 -13.85 43.65
CA ALA A 940 -24.81 -13.56 44.94
C ALA A 940 -26.31 -13.36 44.80
N ASP A 941 -27.07 -13.98 45.69
CA ASP A 941 -28.50 -13.78 45.87
C ASP A 941 -28.82 -13.52 47.36
N ALA A 942 -30.11 -13.48 47.72
CA ALA A 942 -30.53 -13.28 49.11
C ALA A 942 -30.03 -14.36 50.09
N ASN A 943 -29.56 -15.51 49.59
CA ASN A 943 -29.03 -16.62 50.38
C ASN A 943 -27.50 -16.56 50.54
N GLY A 944 -26.82 -15.62 49.85
CA GLY A 944 -25.38 -15.41 49.91
C GLY A 944 -24.68 -15.57 48.56
N GLU A 945 -23.36 -15.47 48.56
CA GLU A 945 -22.53 -15.63 47.37
C GLU A 945 -22.19 -17.11 47.12
N THR A 946 -22.41 -17.57 45.89
CA THR A 946 -22.05 -18.91 45.44
C THR A 946 -21.11 -18.82 44.24
N GLN A 947 -19.93 -19.45 44.34
CA GLN A 947 -19.05 -19.65 43.21
C GLN A 947 -19.62 -20.76 42.30
N ILE A 948 -19.92 -20.42 41.05
CA ILE A 948 -20.58 -21.31 40.09
C ILE A 948 -19.64 -21.84 39.00
N ALA A 949 -18.49 -21.19 38.78
CA ALA A 949 -17.41 -21.72 37.96
C ALA A 949 -16.05 -21.17 38.41
N HIS A 950 -14.99 -21.90 38.08
CA HIS A 950 -13.62 -21.47 38.30
C HIS A 950 -12.73 -22.03 37.20
N LEU A 951 -11.76 -21.23 36.77
CA LEU A 951 -10.73 -21.64 35.84
C LEU A 951 -9.37 -21.23 36.40
N THR A 952 -8.46 -22.20 36.49
CA THR A 952 -7.03 -21.94 36.57
C THR A 952 -6.48 -22.11 35.16
N PRO A 953 -6.01 -21.06 34.48
CA PRO A 953 -5.44 -21.20 33.15
C PRO A 953 -4.20 -22.09 33.17
N ASP A 954 -4.32 -23.31 32.62
CA ASP A 954 -3.31 -24.37 32.73
C ASP A 954 -2.11 -24.22 31.75
N GLN A 955 -2.12 -23.20 30.88
CA GLN A 955 -1.09 -22.99 29.85
C GLN A 955 -0.66 -21.53 29.76
N ASN A 956 0.65 -21.29 29.60
CA ASN A 956 1.12 -20.06 28.99
C ASN A 956 0.61 -20.07 27.54
N PRO A 957 -0.31 -19.17 27.17
CA PRO A 957 -0.78 -19.09 25.79
C PRO A 957 0.39 -18.64 24.90
N PRO A 958 0.41 -19.02 23.61
CA PRO A 958 1.48 -18.64 22.68
C PRO A 958 1.35 -17.17 22.25
N ILE A 959 1.34 -16.25 23.22
CA ILE A 959 1.21 -14.79 23.00
C ILE A 959 2.37 -14.29 22.16
N ASP A 960 3.57 -14.86 22.32
CA ASP A 960 4.77 -14.57 21.53
C ASP A 960 4.65 -15.00 20.05
N GLN A 961 3.66 -15.83 19.72
CA GLN A 961 3.40 -16.28 18.35
C GLN A 961 2.34 -15.43 17.63
N LEU A 962 1.65 -14.51 18.33
CA LEU A 962 0.69 -13.60 17.72
C LEU A 962 1.34 -12.83 16.56
N LYS A 963 0.64 -12.77 15.42
CA LYS A 963 1.08 -12.01 14.25
C LYS A 963 0.37 -10.67 14.17
N GLY A 964 1.12 -9.56 14.09
CA GLY A 964 0.57 -8.22 13.93
C GLY A 964 0.31 -7.46 15.24
N PRO A 965 -0.66 -6.52 15.30
CA PRO A 965 -1.67 -6.26 14.26
C PRO A 965 -1.04 -5.62 13.02
N ILE A 966 -1.60 -5.91 11.85
CA ILE A 966 -1.22 -5.24 10.61
C ILE A 966 -2.26 -4.17 10.31
N ILE A 967 -1.80 -2.92 10.23
CA ILE A 967 -2.60 -1.73 9.93
C ILE A 967 -2.13 -1.18 8.59
N ILE A 968 -3.08 -1.02 7.67
CA ILE A 968 -2.82 -0.58 6.28
C ILE A 968 -3.74 0.59 5.93
N GLY A 969 -3.18 1.55 5.20
CA GLY A 969 -3.89 2.75 4.76
C GLY A 969 -3.72 3.94 5.73
N GLN A 970 -4.19 5.12 5.29
CA GLN A 970 -3.93 6.41 5.96
C GLN A 970 -2.43 6.60 6.24
N GLU A 971 -2.07 7.13 7.42
CA GLU A 971 -0.69 7.39 7.84
C GLU A 971 0.19 6.13 7.93
N TYR A 972 -0.40 4.93 8.01
CA TYR A 972 0.35 3.68 8.08
C TYR A 972 0.86 3.25 6.70
N GLY A 973 0.17 3.66 5.63
CA GLY A 973 0.47 3.25 4.26
C GLY A 973 0.61 1.72 4.15
N TYR A 974 1.78 1.28 3.69
CA TYR A 974 2.19 -0.13 3.64
C TYR A 974 3.48 -0.40 4.44
N SER A 975 3.85 0.50 5.35
CA SER A 975 5.13 0.46 6.08
C SER A 975 5.35 -0.86 6.82
N GLN A 976 4.33 -1.37 7.53
CA GLN A 976 4.41 -2.65 8.23
C GLN A 976 4.58 -3.86 7.31
N VAL A 977 4.18 -3.75 6.04
CA VAL A 977 4.45 -4.78 5.02
C VAL A 977 5.93 -4.72 4.61
N VAL A 978 6.47 -3.52 4.40
CA VAL A 978 7.88 -3.28 4.10
C VAL A 978 8.78 -3.80 5.24
N ASP A 979 8.34 -3.66 6.48
CA ASP A 979 9.05 -4.12 7.66
C ASP A 979 9.25 -5.65 7.70
N THR A 980 8.50 -6.40 6.89
CA THR A 980 8.65 -7.86 6.78
C THR A 980 9.62 -8.30 5.70
N ILE A 981 10.12 -7.37 4.87
CA ILE A 981 11.17 -7.67 3.89
C ILE A 981 12.43 -8.09 4.66
N PRO A 982 13.01 -9.28 4.43
CA PRO A 982 14.19 -9.70 5.18
C PRO A 982 15.36 -8.73 4.94
N THR A 983 16.18 -8.48 5.96
CA THR A 983 17.48 -7.86 5.75
C THR A 983 18.42 -8.82 5.02
N PHE A 984 19.54 -8.33 4.52
CA PHE A 984 20.55 -9.15 3.86
C PHE A 984 21.11 -10.23 4.80
N ALA A 985 21.30 -9.89 6.08
CA ALA A 985 21.73 -10.81 7.11
C ALA A 985 20.68 -11.90 7.44
N GLU A 986 19.38 -11.63 7.22
CA GLU A 986 18.31 -12.61 7.42
C GLU A 986 18.09 -13.49 6.18
N ASN A 987 18.53 -13.04 5.00
CA ASN A 987 18.33 -13.76 3.76
C ASN A 987 19.38 -14.86 3.55
N GLN A 988 19.00 -16.07 3.92
CA GLN A 988 19.83 -17.26 3.76
C GLN A 988 20.21 -17.57 2.31
N ALA A 989 19.43 -17.14 1.30
CA ALA A 989 19.83 -17.33 -0.09
C ALA A 989 20.95 -16.37 -0.48
N LEU A 990 20.91 -15.13 0.03
CA LEU A 990 21.93 -14.11 -0.26
C LEU A 990 23.27 -14.43 0.41
N LEU A 991 23.25 -14.84 1.68
CA LEU A 991 24.46 -15.25 2.45
C LEU A 991 25.23 -16.42 1.84
N ASN A 992 24.63 -17.03 0.84
CA ASN A 992 25.04 -18.25 0.20
C ASN A 992 25.57 -17.96 -1.21
N VAL A 993 25.51 -16.73 -1.71
CA VAL A 993 26.04 -16.37 -3.03
C VAL A 993 27.26 -15.49 -2.86
N ASP A 994 28.38 -15.89 -3.48
CA ASP A 994 29.57 -15.05 -3.56
C ASP A 994 29.49 -14.12 -4.77
N PHE A 995 29.80 -12.84 -4.56
CA PHE A 995 29.80 -11.81 -5.59
C PHE A 995 31.21 -11.25 -5.81
N ALA A 996 31.64 -11.19 -7.08
CA ALA A 996 32.94 -10.65 -7.46
C ALA A 996 32.91 -9.16 -7.78
N THR A 997 31.73 -8.61 -8.08
CA THR A 997 31.57 -7.22 -8.51
C THR A 997 30.28 -6.60 -7.97
N ILE A 998 30.28 -5.26 -7.87
CA ILE A 998 29.10 -4.47 -7.51
C ILE A 998 27.95 -4.72 -8.49
N ALA A 999 28.24 -4.83 -9.79
CA ALA A 999 27.22 -5.14 -10.81
C ALA A 999 26.46 -6.45 -10.53
N GLN A 1000 27.18 -7.51 -10.15
CA GLN A 1000 26.58 -8.81 -9.87
C GLN A 1000 25.70 -8.75 -8.62
N PHE A 1001 26.17 -8.07 -7.57
CA PHE A 1001 25.41 -7.91 -6.34
C PHE A 1001 24.17 -7.04 -6.54
N ASP A 1002 24.31 -5.88 -7.19
CA ASP A 1002 23.18 -5.01 -7.52
C ASP A 1002 22.11 -5.73 -8.33
N ALA A 1003 22.51 -6.52 -9.33
CA ALA A 1003 21.56 -7.30 -10.14
C ALA A 1003 20.80 -8.33 -9.29
N TYR A 1004 21.50 -9.02 -8.39
CA TYR A 1004 20.87 -9.95 -7.45
C TYR A 1004 19.89 -9.24 -6.52
N VAL A 1005 20.31 -8.15 -5.86
CA VAL A 1005 19.44 -7.43 -4.93
C VAL A 1005 18.24 -6.84 -5.67
N ALA A 1006 18.45 -6.27 -6.86
CA ALA A 1006 17.36 -5.80 -7.71
C ALA A 1006 16.35 -6.91 -8.00
N GLU A 1007 16.80 -8.09 -8.43
CA GLU A 1007 15.94 -9.25 -8.73
C GLU A 1007 15.15 -9.73 -7.50
N HIS A 1008 15.83 -9.88 -6.35
CA HIS A 1008 15.28 -10.52 -5.16
C HIS A 1008 14.52 -9.59 -4.22
N TYR A 1009 14.82 -8.29 -4.21
CA TYR A 1009 14.18 -7.29 -3.34
C TYR A 1009 13.42 -6.22 -4.11
N GLY A 1010 13.95 -5.80 -5.26
CA GLY A 1010 13.44 -4.68 -6.06
C GLY A 1010 12.57 -5.07 -7.24
N ARG A 1011 12.24 -6.37 -7.43
CA ARG A 1011 11.50 -6.89 -8.59
C ARG A 1011 12.16 -6.56 -9.93
N GLY A 1012 13.48 -6.68 -9.97
CA GLY A 1012 14.33 -6.34 -11.11
C GLY A 1012 14.67 -4.85 -11.23
N THR A 1013 14.23 -4.00 -10.30
CA THR A 1013 14.51 -2.56 -10.30
C THR A 1013 15.32 -2.15 -9.07
N LEU A 1014 16.39 -1.39 -9.29
CA LEU A 1014 17.19 -0.76 -8.24
C LEU A 1014 17.22 0.75 -8.49
N ASN A 1015 16.58 1.51 -7.60
CA ASN A 1015 16.55 2.97 -7.66
C ASN A 1015 17.81 3.56 -7.02
N ASN A 1016 18.16 4.79 -7.37
CA ASN A 1016 19.30 5.52 -6.79
C ASN A 1016 19.01 7.03 -6.74
N GLY A 1017 19.97 7.83 -6.26
CA GLY A 1017 19.83 9.28 -6.11
C GLY A 1017 19.68 10.09 -7.41
N VAL A 1018 19.70 9.45 -8.59
CA VAL A 1018 19.51 10.09 -9.91
C VAL A 1018 18.32 9.48 -10.66
N THR A 1019 18.10 8.16 -10.56
CA THR A 1019 16.98 7.46 -11.20
C THR A 1019 15.99 6.95 -10.16
N HIS A 1020 14.80 7.55 -10.16
CA HIS A 1020 13.63 7.13 -9.38
C HIS A 1020 12.62 6.44 -10.30
N SER A 1021 13.04 5.37 -10.98
CA SER A 1021 12.15 4.64 -11.90
C SER A 1021 10.93 4.07 -11.19
N GLU A 1022 11.00 3.84 -9.89
CA GLU A 1022 9.90 3.36 -9.06
C GLU A 1022 9.83 4.10 -7.71
N ARG A 1023 8.69 4.76 -7.45
CA ARG A 1023 8.41 5.48 -6.20
C ARG A 1023 7.18 4.90 -5.51
N ARG A 1024 7.36 3.77 -4.80
CA ARG A 1024 6.31 3.08 -4.04
C ARG A 1024 6.86 2.51 -2.74
N ALA A 1025 5.96 2.14 -1.82
CA ALA A 1025 6.33 1.35 -0.66
C ALA A 1025 6.96 0.00 -1.09
N GLY A 1026 8.07 -0.36 -0.46
CA GLY A 1026 8.89 -1.53 -0.79
C GLY A 1026 9.71 -1.39 -2.07
N ALA A 1027 9.80 -0.20 -2.67
CA ALA A 1027 10.76 0.05 -3.74
C ALA A 1027 12.18 0.02 -3.16
N LEU A 1028 13.08 -0.65 -3.88
CA LEU A 1028 14.47 -0.83 -3.47
C LEU A 1028 15.31 0.35 -3.96
N TYR A 1029 16.12 0.89 -3.05
CA TYR A 1029 17.04 1.99 -3.30
C TYR A 1029 18.44 1.61 -2.87
N VAL A 1030 19.43 2.06 -3.64
CA VAL A 1030 20.83 2.08 -3.23
C VAL A 1030 21.25 3.51 -2.91
N PHE A 1031 21.90 3.66 -1.77
CA PHE A 1031 22.46 4.89 -1.26
C PHE A 1031 23.97 4.72 -1.08
N LEU A 1032 24.73 5.60 -1.70
CA LEU A 1032 26.17 5.67 -1.46
C LEU A 1032 26.41 6.55 -0.24
N ASN A 1033 26.75 5.91 0.88
CA ASN A 1033 26.87 6.57 2.15
C ASN A 1033 28.13 7.45 2.18
N PRO A 1034 27.99 8.79 2.18
CA PRO A 1034 29.13 9.68 2.14
C PRO A 1034 29.87 9.71 3.48
N GLU A 1035 29.27 9.34 4.60
CA GLU A 1035 29.95 9.39 5.91
C GLU A 1035 30.77 8.12 6.18
N LEU A 1036 30.23 6.95 5.81
CA LEU A 1036 30.87 5.66 6.05
C LEU A 1036 31.67 5.14 4.86
N GLY A 1037 31.44 5.69 3.66
CA GLY A 1037 32.05 5.20 2.42
C GLY A 1037 31.59 3.79 2.06
N THR A 1038 30.32 3.47 2.35
CA THR A 1038 29.66 2.18 2.07
C THR A 1038 28.57 2.31 1.01
N ARG A 1039 28.19 1.19 0.39
CA ARG A 1039 27.03 1.11 -0.51
C ARG A 1039 25.88 0.44 0.23
N ASP A 1040 24.97 1.26 0.73
CA ASP A 1040 23.85 0.86 1.59
C ASP A 1040 22.55 0.68 0.78
N TYR A 1041 21.73 -0.29 1.17
CA TYR A 1041 20.47 -0.58 0.48
C TYR A 1041 19.30 -0.37 1.43
N PHE A 1042 18.27 0.29 0.90
CA PHE A 1042 17.07 0.63 1.66
C PHE A 1042 15.80 0.23 0.90
N ALA A 1043 14.79 -0.19 1.65
CA ALA A 1043 13.42 -0.28 1.15
C ALA A 1043 12.62 0.96 1.59
N MET A 1044 11.95 1.60 0.65
CA MET A 1044 11.10 2.76 0.91
C MET A 1044 9.86 2.36 1.73
N ARG A 1045 9.59 2.99 2.87
CA ARG A 1045 8.39 2.78 3.69
C ARG A 1045 7.23 3.68 3.23
N GLN A 1046 7.51 4.93 2.87
CA GLN A 1046 6.51 5.94 2.46
C GLN A 1046 6.91 6.64 1.16
N GLN A 1047 5.94 7.03 0.32
CA GLN A 1047 6.23 7.57 -1.03
C GLN A 1047 6.86 8.98 -1.00
N ASP A 1048 6.61 9.74 0.06
CA ASP A 1048 7.18 11.05 0.35
C ASP A 1048 8.45 10.99 1.20
N ALA A 1049 9.08 9.81 1.28
CA ALA A 1049 10.33 9.58 2.00
C ALA A 1049 11.36 10.70 1.78
N GLY A 1050 11.91 11.19 2.89
CA GLY A 1050 12.97 12.19 2.91
C GLY A 1050 14.35 11.63 2.57
N ALA A 1051 15.40 12.30 3.04
CA ALA A 1051 16.77 11.86 2.83
C ALA A 1051 17.07 10.49 3.47
N PHE A 1052 18.02 9.76 2.89
CA PHE A 1052 18.49 8.48 3.42
C PHE A 1052 19.19 8.66 4.78
N PRO A 1053 19.00 7.73 5.74
CA PRO A 1053 19.83 7.63 6.93
C PRO A 1053 21.30 7.36 6.56
N VAL A 1054 22.23 8.00 7.27
CA VAL A 1054 23.68 7.80 7.09
C VAL A 1054 24.30 6.86 8.15
N ASP A 1055 23.52 6.49 9.16
CA ASP A 1055 23.94 5.68 10.32
C ASP A 1055 23.56 4.20 10.18
N GLN A 1056 23.16 3.76 8.98
CA GLN A 1056 22.74 2.38 8.69
C GLN A 1056 21.59 1.89 9.59
N ALA A 1057 20.70 2.80 9.97
CA ALA A 1057 19.51 2.50 10.77
C ALA A 1057 18.21 2.64 9.97
N ASP A 1058 17.18 1.95 10.44
CA ASP A 1058 15.80 2.20 10.03
C ASP A 1058 15.34 3.59 10.51
N ASN A 1059 14.49 4.24 9.72
CA ASN A 1059 13.71 5.40 10.17
C ASN A 1059 12.24 5.29 9.70
N GLN A 1060 11.47 6.37 9.84
CA GLN A 1060 10.06 6.40 9.44
C GLN A 1060 9.83 6.21 7.92
N ASP A 1061 10.84 6.56 7.11
CA ASP A 1061 10.76 6.66 5.65
C ASP A 1061 11.46 5.49 4.95
N TRP A 1062 12.46 4.91 5.59
CA TRP A 1062 13.39 3.94 5.02
C TRP A 1062 13.64 2.78 5.98
N LYS A 1063 13.61 1.56 5.44
CA LYS A 1063 14.12 0.36 6.10
C LYS A 1063 15.50 0.03 5.54
N TYR A 1064 16.50 -0.05 6.40
CA TYR A 1064 17.84 -0.50 6.03
C TYR A 1064 17.86 -2.01 5.81
N LEU A 1065 18.46 -2.45 4.69
CA LEU A 1065 18.55 -3.87 4.33
C LEU A 1065 19.95 -4.44 4.56
N GLY A 1066 20.99 -3.64 4.41
CA GLY A 1066 22.40 -4.05 4.50
C GLY A 1066 23.30 -3.29 3.54
N SER A 1067 24.62 -3.55 3.60
CA SER A 1067 25.61 -2.95 2.71
C SER A 1067 26.22 -3.99 1.77
N ALA A 1068 26.67 -3.56 0.59
CA ALA A 1068 27.33 -4.44 -0.38
C ALA A 1068 28.66 -5.02 0.15
N GLU A 1069 29.36 -4.28 1.00
CA GLU A 1069 30.68 -4.62 1.54
C GLU A 1069 30.70 -5.92 2.35
N GLU A 1070 29.56 -6.35 2.88
CA GLU A 1070 29.44 -7.60 3.64
C GLU A 1070 29.33 -8.84 2.74
N HIS A 1071 29.07 -8.64 1.43
CA HIS A 1071 28.73 -9.71 0.49
C HIS A 1071 29.63 -9.77 -0.75
N ILE A 1072 30.34 -8.69 -1.07
CA ILE A 1072 31.24 -8.63 -2.23
C ILE A 1072 32.68 -8.94 -1.80
N ASN A 1073 33.29 -9.90 -2.48
CA ASN A 1073 34.73 -10.11 -2.40
C ASN A 1073 35.43 -9.35 -3.53
N PHE A 1074 36.03 -8.20 -3.18
CA PHE A 1074 36.75 -7.35 -4.12
C PHE A 1074 38.11 -7.92 -4.57
N ALA A 1075 38.59 -9.02 -3.98
CA ALA A 1075 39.77 -9.72 -4.48
C ALA A 1075 39.47 -10.45 -5.80
N PHE A 1076 40.50 -10.66 -6.62
CA PHE A 1076 40.36 -11.37 -7.89
C PHE A 1076 40.01 -12.86 -7.67
N ASN A 1077 38.88 -13.29 -8.23
CA ASN A 1077 38.43 -14.67 -8.17
C ASN A 1077 39.44 -15.58 -8.90
N PRO A 1078 40.08 -16.55 -8.21
CA PRO A 1078 41.14 -17.38 -8.78
C PRO A 1078 40.68 -18.27 -9.94
N LEU A 1079 39.38 -18.58 -10.02
CA LEU A 1079 38.79 -19.40 -11.08
C LEU A 1079 38.47 -18.60 -12.35
N GLN A 1080 38.34 -17.28 -12.25
CA GLN A 1080 37.98 -16.39 -13.36
C GLN A 1080 39.13 -15.49 -13.83
N PHE A 1081 40.12 -15.22 -12.97
CA PHE A 1081 41.22 -14.32 -13.29
C PHE A 1081 42.20 -14.93 -14.31
N ASP A 1082 42.65 -14.15 -15.29
CA ASP A 1082 43.58 -14.63 -16.34
C ASP A 1082 44.97 -14.92 -15.75
N ARG A 1083 45.29 -16.21 -15.68
CA ARG A 1083 46.56 -16.72 -15.15
C ARG A 1083 47.67 -16.86 -16.20
N SER A 1084 47.41 -16.54 -17.48
CA SER A 1084 48.40 -16.67 -18.57
C SER A 1084 49.59 -15.72 -18.39
N SER A 1085 50.79 -16.09 -18.83
CA SER A 1085 51.97 -15.22 -18.78
C SER A 1085 52.05 -14.22 -19.94
N GLU A 1086 51.10 -14.22 -20.86
CA GLU A 1086 51.18 -13.50 -22.14
C GLU A 1086 50.66 -12.06 -22.07
N SER A 1087 49.87 -11.74 -21.04
CA SER A 1087 49.21 -10.44 -20.86
C SER A 1087 49.82 -9.65 -19.70
N ALA A 1088 49.96 -8.32 -19.87
CA ALA A 1088 50.31 -7.42 -18.77
C ALA A 1088 49.19 -7.37 -17.72
N VAL A 1089 49.52 -7.06 -16.46
CA VAL A 1089 48.56 -7.00 -15.34
C VAL A 1089 47.36 -6.09 -15.67
N GLU A 1090 47.62 -4.91 -16.22
CA GLU A 1090 46.57 -3.97 -16.65
C GLU A 1090 45.54 -4.60 -17.61
N ALA A 1091 46.01 -5.37 -18.60
CA ALA A 1091 45.14 -6.04 -19.55
C ALA A 1091 44.32 -7.15 -18.88
N LYS A 1092 44.86 -7.83 -17.87
CA LYS A 1092 44.16 -8.85 -17.09
C LYS A 1092 43.07 -8.25 -16.22
N VAL A 1093 43.36 -7.15 -15.52
CA VAL A 1093 42.37 -6.40 -14.73
C VAL A 1093 41.25 -5.91 -15.64
N THR A 1094 41.60 -5.31 -16.78
CA THR A 1094 40.63 -4.86 -17.79
C THR A 1094 39.72 -6.00 -18.25
N SER A 1095 40.29 -7.16 -18.58
CA SER A 1095 39.53 -8.34 -19.02
C SER A 1095 38.66 -8.94 -17.91
N TYR A 1096 39.13 -8.97 -16.66
CA TYR A 1096 38.40 -9.56 -15.54
C TYR A 1096 37.07 -8.84 -15.27
N PHE A 1097 37.08 -7.50 -15.34
CA PHE A 1097 35.88 -6.69 -15.19
C PHE A 1097 35.10 -6.51 -16.50
N GLY A 1098 35.54 -7.13 -17.59
CA GLY A 1098 34.87 -7.05 -18.90
C GLY A 1098 34.90 -5.63 -19.51
N LEU A 1099 35.95 -4.86 -19.25
CA LEU A 1099 36.06 -3.46 -19.64
C LEU A 1099 36.73 -3.29 -21.00
N SER A 1100 36.40 -2.20 -21.70
CA SER A 1100 37.11 -1.80 -22.91
C SER A 1100 38.45 -1.13 -22.61
N ARG A 1101 38.54 -0.43 -21.46
CA ARG A 1101 39.76 0.17 -20.89
C ARG A 1101 39.56 0.52 -19.42
N LEU A 1102 40.65 0.83 -18.73
CA LEU A 1102 40.63 1.45 -17.40
C LEU A 1102 40.55 2.98 -17.52
N MET A 1103 40.09 3.62 -16.45
CA MET A 1103 39.98 5.09 -16.36
C MET A 1103 41.15 5.69 -15.57
N SER A 1104 41.52 6.91 -15.90
CA SER A 1104 42.50 7.69 -15.13
C SER A 1104 41.81 8.55 -14.07
N TRP A 1105 42.58 9.07 -13.09
CA TRP A 1105 42.03 9.93 -12.04
C TRP A 1105 41.32 11.19 -12.57
N ASP A 1106 41.80 11.76 -13.68
CA ASP A 1106 41.19 12.95 -14.30
C ASP A 1106 39.79 12.67 -14.84
N GLU A 1107 39.43 11.40 -15.05
CA GLU A 1107 38.14 10.98 -15.60
C GLU A 1107 37.12 10.63 -14.51
N ARG A 1108 37.47 10.76 -13.23
CA ARG A 1108 36.60 10.38 -12.10
C ARG A 1108 35.27 11.15 -12.06
N THR A 1109 35.25 12.37 -12.58
CA THR A 1109 34.03 13.21 -12.64
C THR A 1109 33.12 12.83 -13.81
N ALA A 1110 33.57 11.96 -14.72
CA ALA A 1110 32.81 11.54 -15.89
C ALA A 1110 31.96 10.27 -15.64
N THR A 1111 32.13 9.62 -14.49
CA THR A 1111 31.31 8.46 -14.13
C THR A 1111 29.93 8.86 -13.65
N THR A 1112 28.96 7.98 -13.88
CA THR A 1112 27.54 8.12 -13.59
C THR A 1112 27.02 6.83 -12.96
N TRP A 1113 25.80 6.84 -12.44
CA TRP A 1113 25.16 5.62 -11.91
C TRP A 1113 25.05 4.49 -12.94
N GLN A 1114 24.97 4.79 -14.24
CA GLN A 1114 24.94 3.78 -15.31
C GLN A 1114 26.33 3.22 -15.65
N THR A 1115 27.40 3.98 -15.37
CA THR A 1115 28.78 3.59 -15.68
C THR A 1115 29.55 3.10 -14.45
N MET A 1116 29.02 3.30 -13.24
CA MET A 1116 29.59 2.84 -11.97
C MET A 1116 29.88 1.37 -11.87
N ASN A 1117 28.94 0.55 -12.35
CA ASN A 1117 28.88 -0.85 -11.99
C ASN A 1117 30.12 -1.63 -12.48
N SER A 1118 30.96 -0.99 -13.29
CA SER A 1118 32.20 -1.54 -13.82
C SER A 1118 33.35 -0.52 -13.91
N ALA A 1119 33.27 0.68 -13.32
CA ALA A 1119 34.33 1.68 -13.47
C ALA A 1119 35.57 1.32 -12.63
N VAL A 1120 36.62 0.86 -13.30
CA VAL A 1120 37.92 0.57 -12.68
C VAL A 1120 38.93 1.60 -13.13
N PHE A 1121 39.66 2.13 -12.16
CA PHE A 1121 40.62 3.19 -12.34
C PHE A 1121 42.05 2.68 -12.17
N VAL A 1122 42.97 3.30 -12.91
CA VAL A 1122 44.40 3.08 -12.81
C VAL A 1122 45.12 4.41 -12.57
N GLY A 1123 46.01 4.42 -11.59
CA GLY A 1123 46.86 5.57 -11.28
C GLY A 1123 48.31 5.15 -11.11
N GLN A 1124 49.25 6.02 -11.51
CA GLN A 1124 50.66 5.81 -11.22
C GLN A 1124 51.04 6.40 -9.87
N VAL A 1125 51.55 5.57 -8.97
CA VAL A 1125 52.16 5.98 -7.70
C VAL A 1125 53.59 5.42 -7.68
N ASP A 1126 54.59 6.27 -7.49
CA ASP A 1126 56.01 5.89 -7.51
C ASP A 1126 56.49 5.09 -8.75
N GLY A 1127 55.80 5.24 -9.88
CA GLY A 1127 56.13 4.58 -11.15
C GLY A 1127 55.47 3.21 -11.36
N GLU A 1128 54.59 2.79 -10.45
CA GLU A 1128 53.84 1.54 -10.51
C GLU A 1128 52.35 1.80 -10.72
N ASN A 1129 51.65 0.92 -11.44
CA ASN A 1129 50.19 1.03 -11.60
C ASN A 1129 49.49 0.53 -10.34
N HIS A 1130 48.56 1.34 -9.85
CA HIS A 1130 47.65 1.03 -8.75
C HIS A 1130 46.21 0.99 -9.29
N TYR A 1131 45.45 -0.02 -8.89
CA TYR A 1131 44.12 -0.29 -9.40
C TYR A 1131 43.05 -0.03 -8.32
N PHE A 1132 42.00 0.71 -8.70
CA PHE A 1132 40.95 1.13 -7.79
C PHE A 1132 39.55 0.96 -8.40
N ILE A 1133 38.54 0.74 -7.56
CA ILE A 1133 37.13 0.89 -7.94
C ILE A 1133 36.60 2.14 -7.25
N GLN A 1134 35.93 3.00 -8.01
CA GLN A 1134 35.31 4.20 -7.46
C GLN A 1134 34.06 3.84 -6.65
N LYS A 1135 33.94 4.38 -5.43
CA LYS A 1135 32.78 4.18 -4.57
C LYS A 1135 31.61 5.06 -4.98
N ARG A 1136 31.89 6.30 -5.39
CA ARG A 1136 30.89 7.34 -5.67
C ARG A 1136 31.04 7.95 -7.08
N PRO A 1137 29.99 8.02 -7.90
CA PRO A 1137 30.08 8.56 -9.25
C PRO A 1137 30.32 10.03 -9.25
N GLY A 1138 31.10 10.48 -10.22
CA GLY A 1138 31.40 11.89 -10.34
C GLY A 1138 32.31 12.41 -9.23
N GLU A 1139 32.60 11.63 -8.19
CA GLU A 1139 33.30 12.05 -6.98
C GLU A 1139 34.55 11.21 -6.73
N GLY A 1140 35.59 11.83 -6.19
CA GLY A 1140 36.78 11.12 -5.76
C GLY A 1140 37.93 12.07 -5.48
N ASP A 1141 38.50 12.00 -4.29
CA ASP A 1141 39.75 12.69 -4.00
C ASP A 1141 40.95 11.97 -4.66
N ALA A 1142 42.16 12.45 -4.40
CA ALA A 1142 43.39 11.83 -4.87
C ALA A 1142 43.46 10.35 -4.49
N PHE A 1143 44.05 9.52 -5.36
CA PHE A 1143 44.26 8.10 -5.04
C PHE A 1143 45.08 7.95 -3.75
N PRO A 1144 44.68 7.03 -2.86
CA PRO A 1144 45.43 6.78 -1.63
C PRO A 1144 46.79 6.17 -1.95
N ALA A 1145 47.86 6.81 -1.49
CA ALA A 1145 49.24 6.38 -1.76
C ALA A 1145 49.70 5.18 -0.93
N ASN A 1146 48.96 4.82 0.13
CA ASN A 1146 49.30 3.73 1.05
C ASN A 1146 48.80 2.34 0.61
N GLY A 1147 48.10 2.23 -0.54
CA GLY A 1147 47.58 0.95 -1.01
C GLY A 1147 46.48 0.38 -0.10
N GLU A 1148 45.60 1.25 0.40
CA GLU A 1148 44.41 0.86 1.17
C GLU A 1148 43.16 1.51 0.59
N ALA A 1149 41.99 0.91 0.84
CA ALA A 1149 40.72 1.53 0.51
C ALA A 1149 40.48 2.76 1.40
N ASN A 1150 39.76 3.76 0.89
CA ASN A 1150 39.35 4.95 1.64
C ASN A 1150 37.87 5.27 1.39
N GLN A 1151 37.45 6.51 1.66
CA GLN A 1151 36.06 6.97 1.48
C GLN A 1151 35.60 7.00 0.02
N ASP A 1152 36.53 7.12 -0.94
CA ASP A 1152 36.23 7.28 -2.36
C ASP A 1152 36.61 6.08 -3.22
N TRP A 1153 37.55 5.26 -2.75
CA TRP A 1153 38.20 4.23 -3.56
C TRP A 1153 38.24 2.90 -2.81
N TYR A 1154 37.78 1.82 -3.44
CA TYR A 1154 38.21 0.46 -3.08
C TYR A 1154 39.55 0.19 -3.76
N PHE A 1155 40.52 -0.35 -3.02
CA PHE A 1155 41.82 -0.71 -3.56
C PHE A 1155 41.86 -2.17 -3.99
N LEU A 1156 42.24 -2.43 -5.25
CA LEU A 1156 42.34 -3.79 -5.81
C LEU A 1156 43.77 -4.36 -5.75
N GLY A 1157 44.78 -3.49 -5.73
CA GLY A 1157 46.19 -3.87 -5.71
C GLY A 1157 47.06 -3.02 -6.64
N THR A 1158 48.34 -3.37 -6.67
CA THR A 1158 49.36 -2.84 -7.58
C THR A 1158 49.77 -3.89 -8.61
N ASP A 1159 50.52 -3.49 -9.64
CA ASP A 1159 51.17 -4.45 -10.56
C ASP A 1159 51.92 -5.56 -9.79
N SER A 1160 52.72 -5.21 -8.79
CA SER A 1160 53.55 -6.15 -8.02
C SER A 1160 52.71 -7.06 -7.13
N THR A 1161 51.69 -6.53 -6.44
CA THR A 1161 50.87 -7.37 -5.54
C THR A 1161 49.98 -8.31 -6.33
N ILE A 1162 49.46 -7.87 -7.48
CA ILE A 1162 48.64 -8.72 -8.36
C ILE A 1162 49.53 -9.77 -9.03
N GLN A 1163 50.74 -9.42 -9.46
CA GLN A 1163 51.68 -10.40 -10.00
C GLN A 1163 52.11 -11.43 -8.94
N ALA A 1164 52.34 -11.01 -7.71
CA ALA A 1164 52.65 -11.94 -6.61
C ALA A 1164 51.48 -12.91 -6.33
N TYR A 1165 50.24 -12.43 -6.40
CA TYR A 1165 49.05 -13.28 -6.29
C TYR A 1165 48.97 -14.29 -7.46
N LEU A 1166 49.20 -13.85 -8.69
CA LEU A 1166 49.27 -14.72 -9.87
C LEU A 1166 50.37 -15.80 -9.76
N ASP A 1167 51.54 -15.43 -9.24
CA ASP A 1167 52.64 -16.36 -9.01
C ASP A 1167 52.29 -17.40 -7.93
N GLU A 1168 51.50 -17.03 -6.92
CA GLU A 1168 50.96 -17.96 -5.94
C GLU A 1168 49.91 -18.90 -6.55
N LEU A 1169 48.97 -18.38 -7.33
CA LEU A 1169 47.95 -19.19 -8.02
C LEU A 1169 48.55 -20.21 -8.99
N ASN A 1170 49.70 -19.89 -9.60
CA ASN A 1170 50.38 -20.74 -10.56
C ASN A 1170 51.46 -21.66 -9.94
N ARG A 1171 51.69 -21.57 -8.62
CA ARG A 1171 52.76 -22.32 -7.93
C ARG A 1171 52.49 -23.81 -7.91
N ASP A 1172 51.32 -24.20 -7.40
CA ASP A 1172 50.88 -25.58 -7.24
C ASP A 1172 49.37 -25.64 -6.96
N LEU A 1173 48.78 -26.84 -7.10
CA LEU A 1173 47.35 -27.08 -6.86
C LEU A 1173 46.91 -26.66 -5.45
N ALA A 1174 47.72 -26.95 -4.43
CA ALA A 1174 47.36 -26.66 -3.05
C ALA A 1174 47.30 -25.15 -2.75
N SER A 1175 48.15 -24.35 -3.38
CA SER A 1175 48.12 -22.89 -3.27
C SER A 1175 46.93 -22.30 -4.03
N PHE A 1176 46.61 -22.84 -5.20
CA PHE A 1176 45.40 -22.47 -5.95
C PHE A 1176 44.12 -22.78 -5.16
N GLU A 1177 43.97 -24.00 -4.67
CA GLU A 1177 42.79 -24.42 -3.90
C GLU A 1177 42.62 -23.63 -2.61
N ARG A 1178 43.72 -23.23 -1.96
CA ARG A 1178 43.67 -22.33 -0.80
C ARG A 1178 43.10 -20.96 -1.18
N ALA A 1179 43.51 -20.40 -2.31
CA ALA A 1179 42.98 -19.13 -2.79
C ALA A 1179 41.50 -19.26 -3.19
N VAL A 1180 41.08 -20.38 -3.80
CA VAL A 1180 39.67 -20.67 -4.09
C VAL A 1180 38.85 -20.68 -2.81
N LEU A 1181 39.29 -21.45 -1.80
CA LEU A 1181 38.62 -21.53 -0.50
C LEU A 1181 38.58 -20.18 0.21
N GLN A 1182 39.68 -19.43 0.21
CA GLN A 1182 39.73 -18.09 0.80
C GLN A 1182 38.77 -17.12 0.10
N TRP A 1183 38.69 -17.17 -1.24
CA TRP A 1183 37.81 -16.30 -2.00
C TRP A 1183 36.32 -16.59 -1.71
N HIS A 1184 35.96 -17.86 -1.64
CA HIS A 1184 34.62 -18.36 -1.30
C HIS A 1184 34.35 -18.45 0.22
N GLN A 1185 35.24 -17.89 1.05
CA GLN A 1185 35.11 -17.86 2.51
C GLN A 1185 34.87 -19.25 3.16
N GLN A 1186 35.53 -20.28 2.64
CA GLN A 1186 35.45 -21.66 3.12
C GLN A 1186 36.77 -22.13 3.71
N GLU A 1187 36.71 -22.97 4.75
CA GLU A 1187 37.92 -23.55 5.35
C GLU A 1187 38.41 -24.79 4.60
N VAL A 1188 37.49 -25.57 4.02
CA VAL A 1188 37.77 -26.85 3.34
C VAL A 1188 36.83 -27.05 2.15
N MET A 1189 37.28 -27.80 1.14
CA MET A 1189 36.43 -28.21 0.02
C MET A 1189 35.38 -29.21 0.50
N GLY A 1190 34.22 -29.19 -0.14
CA GLY A 1190 33.20 -30.22 0.01
C GLY A 1190 33.71 -31.58 -0.45
N GLU A 1191 33.47 -32.62 0.35
CA GLU A 1191 33.82 -33.99 0.00
C GLU A 1191 32.67 -34.68 -0.74
N TRP A 1192 32.88 -35.04 -2.01
CA TRP A 1192 31.89 -35.82 -2.74
C TRP A 1192 31.83 -37.25 -2.19
N GLY A 1193 30.67 -37.61 -1.63
CA GLY A 1193 30.39 -38.95 -1.11
C GLY A 1193 29.83 -39.91 -2.17
N SER A 1194 28.52 -40.16 -2.12
CA SER A 1194 27.81 -41.04 -3.06
C SER A 1194 26.60 -40.32 -3.66
N HIS A 1195 26.03 -40.84 -4.74
CA HIS A 1195 24.80 -40.32 -5.31
C HIS A 1195 23.66 -40.27 -4.28
N GLY A 1196 22.96 -39.14 -4.19
CA GLY A 1196 21.80 -38.94 -3.31
C GLY A 1196 22.13 -38.51 -1.87
N GLN A 1197 23.39 -38.12 -1.60
CA GLN A 1197 23.79 -37.55 -0.31
C GLN A 1197 23.39 -36.08 -0.18
N ARG A 1198 23.45 -35.58 1.06
CA ARG A 1198 23.25 -34.17 1.37
C ARG A 1198 24.58 -33.45 1.57
N GLY A 1199 24.67 -32.23 1.05
CA GLY A 1199 25.79 -31.31 1.25
C GLY A 1199 25.30 -29.95 1.71
N LYS A 1200 26.22 -29.09 2.12
CA LYS A 1200 25.88 -27.70 2.43
C LYS A 1200 25.86 -26.92 1.12
N VAL A 1201 24.74 -26.22 0.87
CA VAL A 1201 24.58 -25.38 -0.32
C VAL A 1201 25.73 -24.37 -0.35
N ASN A 1202 26.30 -24.18 -1.54
CA ASN A 1202 27.43 -23.34 -1.90
C ASN A 1202 28.82 -23.79 -1.49
N ASP A 1203 28.95 -24.93 -0.82
CA ASP A 1203 30.25 -25.56 -0.66
C ASP A 1203 30.89 -25.80 -2.04
N ILE A 1204 32.18 -25.52 -2.14
CA ILE A 1204 32.97 -25.71 -3.35
C ILE A 1204 33.52 -27.13 -3.34
N TYR A 1205 33.22 -27.88 -4.38
CA TYR A 1205 33.66 -29.26 -4.56
C TYR A 1205 34.68 -29.34 -5.68
N GLN A 1206 35.68 -30.19 -5.45
CA GLN A 1206 36.68 -30.55 -6.45
C GLN A 1206 36.26 -31.85 -7.16
N TYR A 1207 36.33 -31.84 -8.48
CA TYR A 1207 36.10 -33.00 -9.35
C TYR A 1207 37.33 -33.28 -10.20
N ALA A 1208 38.07 -34.33 -9.85
CA ALA A 1208 39.18 -34.81 -10.66
C ALA A 1208 38.64 -35.57 -11.89
N PHE A 1209 38.86 -35.02 -13.09
CA PHE A 1209 38.35 -35.59 -14.33
C PHE A 1209 39.42 -35.58 -15.43
N ARG A 1210 39.72 -36.76 -15.99
CA ARG A 1210 40.67 -36.96 -17.11
C ARG A 1210 42.04 -36.26 -16.95
N GLY A 1211 42.52 -36.13 -15.71
CA GLY A 1211 43.81 -35.50 -15.42
C GLY A 1211 43.76 -33.99 -15.16
N GLY A 1212 42.57 -33.38 -15.17
CA GLY A 1212 42.33 -32.00 -14.71
C GLY A 1212 41.56 -31.96 -13.39
N TYR A 1213 41.65 -30.82 -12.70
CA TYR A 1213 40.92 -30.54 -11.47
C TYR A 1213 39.88 -29.47 -11.74
N HIS A 1214 38.61 -29.84 -11.62
CA HIS A 1214 37.46 -29.02 -11.94
C HIS A 1214 36.71 -28.63 -10.67
N TYR A 1215 36.13 -27.45 -10.62
CA TYR A 1215 35.47 -26.93 -9.42
C TYR A 1215 34.00 -26.67 -9.67
N TYR A 1216 33.18 -27.09 -8.70
CA TYR A 1216 31.74 -26.98 -8.76
C TYR A 1216 31.19 -26.39 -7.47
N ARG A 1217 30.20 -25.51 -7.59
CA ARG A 1217 29.39 -25.03 -6.47
C ARG A 1217 28.12 -25.87 -6.36
N LEU A 1218 27.78 -26.29 -5.13
CA LEU A 1218 26.53 -26.98 -4.85
C LEU A 1218 25.35 -25.98 -4.76
N LYS A 1219 24.25 -26.20 -5.49
CA LYS A 1219 23.07 -25.32 -5.51
C LYS A 1219 21.87 -25.83 -4.70
N THR A 1220 21.88 -27.09 -4.31
CA THR A 1220 20.76 -27.73 -3.60
C THR A 1220 21.28 -28.60 -2.46
N GLU A 1221 20.51 -28.76 -1.38
CA GLU A 1221 20.92 -29.57 -0.23
C GLU A 1221 21.21 -31.03 -0.58
N SER A 1222 20.59 -31.56 -1.64
CA SER A 1222 20.88 -32.91 -2.13
C SER A 1222 21.57 -32.87 -3.49
N TYR A 1223 22.50 -33.79 -3.72
CA TYR A 1223 23.26 -33.83 -4.96
C TYR A 1223 23.40 -35.21 -5.59
N GLY A 1224 23.51 -35.19 -6.92
CA GLY A 1224 23.84 -36.34 -7.75
C GLY A 1224 25.28 -36.28 -8.26
N TYR A 1225 25.52 -36.91 -9.41
CA TYR A 1225 26.83 -36.87 -10.06
C TYR A 1225 27.13 -35.46 -10.59
N PHE A 1226 28.42 -35.10 -10.60
CA PHE A 1226 28.88 -33.92 -11.34
C PHE A 1226 28.52 -34.07 -12.82
N PRO A 1227 27.97 -33.02 -13.47
CA PRO A 1227 27.91 -32.96 -14.93
C PRO A 1227 29.34 -33.01 -15.49
N TRP A 1228 29.53 -33.52 -16.71
CA TRP A 1228 30.88 -33.65 -17.23
C TRP A 1228 31.43 -32.27 -17.62
N PRO A 1229 32.67 -31.93 -17.23
CA PRO A 1229 33.27 -30.65 -17.59
C PRO A 1229 33.39 -30.40 -19.11
N THR A 1230 33.31 -31.47 -19.91
CA THR A 1230 33.37 -31.42 -21.37
C THR A 1230 32.00 -31.20 -22.03
N ASP A 1231 30.92 -31.17 -21.26
CA ASP A 1231 29.60 -30.89 -21.81
C ASP A 1231 29.49 -29.43 -22.23
N GLY A 1232 28.74 -29.15 -23.31
CA GLY A 1232 28.53 -27.78 -23.80
C GLY A 1232 27.90 -26.85 -22.74
N ASN A 1233 27.29 -27.40 -21.70
CA ASN A 1233 26.93 -26.72 -20.47
C ASN A 1233 27.23 -27.64 -19.29
N ALA A 1234 28.34 -27.38 -18.60
CA ALA A 1234 28.78 -28.14 -17.42
C ALA A 1234 28.01 -27.76 -16.14
N THR A 1235 26.89 -27.04 -16.22
CA THR A 1235 26.03 -26.69 -15.07
C THR A 1235 24.68 -27.41 -15.18
N ASN A 1236 24.14 -27.90 -14.07
CA ASN A 1236 22.81 -28.51 -13.99
C ASN A 1236 22.01 -27.94 -12.79
N HIS A 1237 20.87 -28.52 -12.42
CA HIS A 1237 20.05 -28.00 -11.32
C HIS A 1237 20.69 -28.11 -9.92
N GLN A 1238 21.66 -29.02 -9.74
CA GLN A 1238 22.34 -29.27 -8.45
C GLN A 1238 23.73 -28.67 -8.41
N TRP A 1239 24.46 -28.65 -9.53
CA TRP A 1239 25.86 -28.27 -9.60
C TRP A 1239 26.04 -27.11 -10.57
N GLU A 1240 26.82 -26.12 -10.17
CA GLU A 1240 27.29 -25.05 -11.02
C GLU A 1240 28.78 -25.18 -11.25
N TYR A 1241 29.19 -25.22 -12.52
CA TYR A 1241 30.60 -25.29 -12.86
C TYR A 1241 31.26 -23.92 -12.72
N LEU A 1242 32.35 -23.87 -11.97
CA LEU A 1242 33.06 -22.62 -11.68
C LEU A 1242 34.35 -22.45 -12.49
N GLY A 1243 34.98 -23.55 -12.91
CA GLY A 1243 36.24 -23.51 -13.65
C GLY A 1243 37.15 -24.71 -13.39
N GLN A 1244 38.41 -24.56 -13.76
CA GLN A 1244 39.44 -25.61 -13.62
C GLN A 1244 40.81 -25.01 -13.28
N PHE A 1245 41.65 -25.83 -12.64
CA PHE A 1245 43.07 -25.53 -12.39
C PHE A 1245 43.94 -25.84 -13.61
#